data_AF-A0A3D4A4X3-F1
#
_entry.id   AF-A0A3D4A4X3-F1
#
_cell.length_a   1.000
_cell.length_b   1.000
_cell.length_c   1.000
_cell.angle_alpha   90.00
_cell.angle_beta   90.00
_cell.angle_gamma   90.00
#
_symmetry.space_group_name_H-M   'P 1'
#
loop_
_entity.id
_entity.type
_entity.pdbx_description
1 polymer ?
#
loop_
_entity_poly.entity_id
_entity_poly.type
_entity_poly.pdbx_seq_one_letter_code
_entity_poly.pdbx_strand_id
1 'polypeptide(L)'
;MANLLNHRILILLAPVLLLAATWFSTPLPESSDTNSTAKPFIKATHVKAVANDPPESKVQHTAFMSPHARPIAVSNEQVFVVNTPADTVDVIDANSSKIIARVPVGIDPVSLAVRPDGLEVWVSNHISDSVSVIDSDPESDSYLHVIATIQRITPNTKQTRFDEPVGIAFANNTKAYIALSSENKIAVIDVASRKVNKMLSITAQDPRAITVRNNKLYVVPFESNNKTQLSGGGQPLDGDLKTFDAYQHSIRVNNVLSLGHVVDIIKHPRVPDRDLYVYDTKTDDLIEVVDTLGTLLYGLAVDSRGTVYVAQADARNDANGRAGTKKHGLKELENRAFLNQITAVRFNDNKADAPHFINLEPLPPKQPEKDMALATPFAIQVSDDDSTIVATAAGSDKVFTVNAASGEILGRVDVDAVPRGLALVSGKDGKASHAWVLNAVANTVSRVDLADPTNLSVTASVALEDPTDPTVKQGRIAFNTAAASTTGTFSCASCHPDGHTDQLLWVLNTPIVTGGNQIMPRSTMPIRGLRDTEPYHWDGIPGDPYGGNNSANIHGSDKPNSDVSKPETSTRHLIDGGLANTMMLLGQAAEAVNDEGKVGELNAADRDAMAQFLLSVSYPPAQRRSYTNEVTSRALEGFELFHVKGDLDGKPRPNVCGNCHRMPFLVSTNTPGTGMDAPTWRGAYDRWLILPQGRLNIIDFDFFRRVAEQGAPERSIWQFSWGGRPRFDPVWEMVVEGSTGFAGAFGRQVTLSADTVDQPSTTELLDALEVAGREEAVLLLVNGVLLDGKKSISVSLTFDPSVDQGNYISEHNKRQSYTRDQLTELAQTGDFIGTFTAHMGSSVDFNHPQPAIWTLGPIEKQRGKQVFPTLSNEKNTMRVSGRHFGEDARVFVDGRRVAGTVMLDNSVASIEIDTLPDDGMHLLQVQNPLGLFSNDFIFYVKKDGN
;
A
#
# COMPACT_ATOMS: atom_id res chain seq x y z
N MET A 1 -51.12 -36.55 -10.72
CA MET A 1 -51.89 -37.30 -9.71
C MET A 1 -51.81 -36.54 -8.39
N ALA A 2 -52.90 -36.55 -7.61
CA ALA A 2 -52.98 -36.68 -6.15
C ALA A 2 -51.99 -35.86 -5.27
N ASN A 3 -52.45 -34.89 -4.46
CA ASN A 3 -53.11 -35.05 -3.14
C ASN A 3 -52.13 -35.47 -2.01
N LEU A 4 -52.18 -34.96 -0.77
CA LEU A 4 -53.20 -34.15 -0.04
C LEU A 4 -52.56 -33.11 0.90
N LEU A 5 -53.43 -32.21 1.40
CA LEU A 5 -53.54 -31.62 2.75
C LEU A 5 -52.76 -32.35 3.90
N ASN A 6 -52.40 -31.78 5.06
CA ASN A 6 -52.89 -30.66 5.92
C ASN A 6 -51.73 -30.27 6.89
N HIS A 7 -51.73 -29.30 7.85
CA HIS A 7 -52.61 -28.26 8.44
C HIS A 7 -51.64 -27.12 8.95
N ARG A 8 -51.92 -25.89 9.43
CA ARG A 8 -53.00 -25.19 10.20
C ARG A 8 -53.12 -25.55 11.70
N ILE A 9 -53.31 -24.63 12.67
CA ILE A 9 -53.26 -23.15 12.72
C ILE A 9 -53.36 -22.62 14.20
N LEU A 10 -52.70 -21.48 14.54
CA LEU A 10 -53.20 -20.41 15.48
C LEU A 10 -53.37 -20.78 16.99
N ILE A 11 -53.59 -19.91 18.00
CA ILE A 11 -54.04 -18.48 18.10
C ILE A 11 -53.50 -17.77 19.40
N LEU A 12 -53.74 -16.45 19.48
CA LEU A 12 -53.85 -15.53 20.66
C LEU A 12 -52.53 -14.86 21.12
N LEU A 13 -52.46 -13.54 21.39
CA LEU A 13 -53.47 -12.45 21.49
C LEU A 13 -53.03 -11.14 20.78
N ALA A 14 -53.93 -10.14 20.76
CA ALA A 14 -53.77 -8.79 20.17
C ALA A 14 -54.50 -7.78 21.13
N PRO A 15 -54.99 -6.55 20.76
CA PRO A 15 -54.82 -5.70 19.57
C PRO A 15 -54.66 -4.18 19.94
N VAL A 16 -55.28 -3.29 19.14
CA VAL A 16 -55.55 -1.82 19.33
C VAL A 16 -54.38 -0.89 19.00
N LEU A 17 -54.50 0.24 18.26
CA LEU A 17 -55.41 0.86 17.25
C LEU A 17 -54.57 2.01 16.58
N LEU A 18 -54.89 2.81 15.56
CA LEU A 18 -55.98 3.18 14.60
C LEU A 18 -55.22 3.92 13.43
N LEU A 19 -55.58 4.08 12.15
CA LEU A 19 -56.74 3.83 11.26
C LEU A 19 -56.34 2.73 10.21
N ALA A 20 -56.97 2.37 9.08
CA ALA A 20 -57.98 2.93 8.13
C ALA A 20 -57.47 4.10 7.23
N ALA A 21 -57.91 4.32 5.97
CA ALA A 21 -58.71 3.57 4.97
C ALA A 21 -58.60 4.33 3.60
N THR A 22 -58.96 3.87 2.38
CA THR A 22 -59.59 2.65 1.77
C THR A 22 -59.15 2.59 0.27
N TRP A 23 -58.67 1.47 -0.30
CA TRP A 23 -59.38 0.45 -1.14
C TRP A 23 -59.69 0.74 -2.65
N PHE A 24 -59.21 -0.17 -3.54
CA PHE A 24 -59.85 -0.80 -4.75
C PHE A 24 -60.46 0.09 -5.90
N SER A 25 -60.61 -0.30 -7.19
CA SER A 25 -60.22 -1.48 -8.00
C SER A 25 -60.57 -1.40 -9.52
N THR A 26 -59.68 -1.93 -10.41
CA THR A 26 -59.97 -2.60 -11.74
C THR A 26 -60.70 -1.80 -12.87
N PRO A 27 -60.79 -2.27 -14.14
CA PRO A 27 -60.21 -3.46 -14.83
C PRO A 27 -59.41 -3.12 -16.13
N LEU A 28 -58.98 -4.15 -16.87
CA LEU A 28 -58.44 -4.09 -18.25
C LEU A 28 -59.55 -4.23 -19.32
N PRO A 29 -59.27 -3.84 -20.59
CA PRO A 29 -59.51 -4.76 -21.70
C PRO A 29 -58.46 -4.77 -22.84
N GLU A 30 -58.66 -5.72 -23.76
CA GLU A 30 -58.06 -6.00 -25.08
C GLU A 30 -58.03 -4.80 -26.08
N SER A 31 -57.26 -4.76 -27.19
CA SER A 31 -56.16 -5.59 -27.76
C SER A 31 -55.51 -4.89 -28.99
N SER A 32 -54.61 -5.59 -29.72
CA SER A 32 -54.10 -5.35 -31.10
C SER A 32 -52.92 -4.38 -31.39
N ASP A 33 -51.85 -5.00 -31.90
CA ASP A 33 -51.02 -4.64 -33.08
C ASP A 33 -50.11 -3.39 -33.20
N THR A 34 -48.80 -3.72 -33.18
CA THR A 34 -47.72 -3.27 -34.10
C THR A 34 -46.94 -1.96 -33.90
N ASN A 35 -45.62 -2.15 -33.75
CA ASN A 35 -44.48 -1.36 -34.25
C ASN A 35 -44.19 0.09 -33.80
N SER A 36 -42.92 0.23 -33.37
CA SER A 36 -42.00 1.36 -33.66
C SER A 36 -41.84 2.50 -32.64
N THR A 37 -40.60 3.01 -32.58
CA THR A 37 -40.08 4.17 -31.85
C THR A 37 -40.27 4.21 -30.32
N ALA A 38 -39.21 3.86 -29.59
CA ALA A 38 -39.02 4.35 -28.23
C ALA A 38 -38.68 5.86 -28.22
N LYS A 39 -39.11 6.59 -27.19
CA LYS A 39 -38.69 7.97 -26.88
C LYS A 39 -38.12 8.06 -25.47
N PRO A 40 -37.09 8.88 -25.22
CA PRO A 40 -36.49 9.04 -23.90
C PRO A 40 -37.36 9.91 -22.97
N PHE A 41 -37.26 9.69 -21.66
CA PHE A 41 -37.87 10.51 -20.63
C PHE A 41 -36.99 10.59 -19.36
N ILE A 42 -36.01 11.50 -19.37
CA ILE A 42 -35.57 12.21 -18.16
C ILE A 42 -35.52 13.69 -18.54
N LYS A 43 -36.01 14.58 -17.66
CA LYS A 43 -35.89 16.04 -17.83
C LYS A 43 -34.68 16.54 -17.06
N ALA A 44 -33.88 17.42 -17.68
CA ALA A 44 -32.94 18.25 -16.93
C ALA A 44 -33.70 19.03 -15.84
N THR A 45 -33.19 18.99 -14.62
CA THR A 45 -33.79 19.63 -13.45
C THR A 45 -32.86 20.73 -12.95
N HIS A 46 -33.11 21.98 -13.34
CA HIS A 46 -32.43 23.12 -12.73
C HIS A 46 -32.97 23.33 -11.30
N VAL A 47 -32.27 22.77 -10.32
CA VAL A 47 -32.43 23.12 -8.91
C VAL A 47 -31.65 24.42 -8.66
N LYS A 48 -32.27 25.41 -8.01
CA LYS A 48 -31.53 26.59 -7.54
C LYS A 48 -30.69 26.18 -6.33
N ALA A 49 -29.42 26.57 -6.33
CA ALA A 49 -28.57 26.45 -5.15
C ALA A 49 -29.25 27.09 -3.93
N VAL A 50 -29.49 26.27 -2.91
CA VAL A 50 -29.66 26.72 -1.54
C VAL A 50 -28.25 27.00 -1.00
N ALA A 51 -28.10 27.99 -0.13
CA ALA A 51 -26.85 28.12 0.62
C ALA A 51 -26.74 26.94 1.59
N ASN A 52 -25.92 25.95 1.23
CA ASN A 52 -25.63 24.82 2.11
C ASN A 52 -24.81 25.29 3.30
N ASP A 53 -25.04 24.71 4.47
CA ASP A 53 -24.08 24.72 5.56
C ASP A 53 -22.75 24.11 5.07
N PRO A 54 -21.59 24.52 5.63
CA PRO A 54 -20.30 23.94 5.24
C PRO A 54 -20.31 22.42 5.44
N PRO A 55 -19.72 21.64 4.51
CA PRO A 55 -19.72 20.18 4.60
C PRO A 55 -19.08 19.70 5.91
N GLU A 56 -19.61 18.62 6.49
CA GLU A 56 -19.04 18.05 7.71
C GLU A 56 -17.57 17.66 7.48
N SER A 57 -16.65 18.33 8.20
CA SER A 57 -15.21 18.21 8.06
C SER A 57 -14.67 16.90 8.65
N LYS A 58 -15.05 15.77 8.05
CA LYS A 58 -14.61 14.42 8.43
C LYS A 58 -13.45 13.98 7.55
N VAL A 59 -12.33 13.64 8.20
CA VAL A 59 -11.24 12.87 7.59
C VAL A 59 -11.75 11.45 7.33
N GLN A 60 -11.46 10.92 6.15
CA GLN A 60 -11.70 9.51 5.81
C GLN A 60 -10.36 8.78 5.71
N HIS A 61 -10.26 7.62 6.35
CA HIS A 61 -9.12 6.73 6.17
C HIS A 61 -9.19 6.04 4.81
N THR A 62 -8.08 6.06 4.08
CA THR A 62 -7.89 5.37 2.79
C THR A 62 -6.95 4.18 2.99
N ALA A 63 -7.31 3.01 2.45
CA ALA A 63 -6.56 1.79 2.67
C ALA A 63 -5.25 1.74 1.83
N PHE A 64 -4.17 2.35 2.32
CA PHE A 64 -2.83 2.25 1.71
C PHE A 64 -2.10 0.93 2.01
N MET A 65 -2.58 0.18 3.01
CA MET A 65 -1.94 -1.05 3.51
C MET A 65 -0.49 -0.85 3.96
N SER A 66 -0.17 0.26 4.62
CA SER A 66 1.20 0.57 5.05
C SER A 66 1.78 -0.49 6.03
N PRO A 67 3.09 -0.82 5.93
CA PRO A 67 3.70 -1.96 6.63
C PRO A 67 4.14 -1.64 8.06
N HIS A 68 3.77 -2.48 9.02
CA HIS A 68 4.21 -2.37 10.42
C HIS A 68 5.61 -2.95 10.64
N ALA A 69 6.37 -2.35 11.56
CA ALA A 69 7.66 -2.89 12.03
C ALA A 69 7.75 -2.99 13.56
N ARG A 70 7.61 -1.87 14.28
CA ARG A 70 7.48 -1.82 15.75
C ARG A 70 6.31 -0.90 16.15
N PRO A 71 5.05 -1.31 15.92
CA PRO A 71 3.88 -0.45 16.09
C PRO A 71 3.46 -0.24 17.57
N ILE A 72 4.14 -0.87 18.53
CA ILE A 72 3.79 -0.85 19.96
C ILE A 72 5.03 -0.91 20.84
N ALA A 73 5.03 -0.16 21.95
CA ALA A 73 6.09 -0.16 22.97
C ALA A 73 5.54 0.13 24.37
N VAL A 74 6.29 -0.24 25.41
CA VAL A 74 5.98 0.08 26.82
C VAL A 74 7.07 1.00 27.37
N SER A 75 6.67 2.06 28.09
CA SER A 75 7.55 2.97 28.84
C SER A 75 6.76 3.62 29.97
N ASN A 76 7.37 3.87 31.14
CA ASN A 76 6.77 4.64 32.24
C ASN A 76 5.34 4.19 32.65
N GLU A 77 5.11 2.87 32.73
CA GLU A 77 3.79 2.24 33.00
C GLU A 77 2.70 2.53 31.94
N GLN A 78 3.08 3.05 30.77
CA GLN A 78 2.22 3.32 29.62
C GLN A 78 2.59 2.42 28.44
N VAL A 79 1.57 2.07 27.65
CA VAL A 79 1.70 1.34 26.39
C VAL A 79 1.37 2.33 25.26
N PHE A 80 2.35 2.65 24.43
CA PHE A 80 2.18 3.51 23.27
C PHE A 80 1.92 2.63 22.05
N VAL A 81 0.86 2.92 21.31
CA VAL A 81 0.36 2.09 20.21
C VAL A 81 0.05 2.96 19.00
N VAL A 82 0.65 2.70 17.84
CA VAL A 82 0.22 3.38 16.61
C VAL A 82 -1.16 2.85 16.19
N ASN A 83 -2.09 3.76 15.98
CA ASN A 83 -3.44 3.48 15.53
C ASN A 83 -3.55 3.92 14.06
N THR A 84 -3.01 3.08 13.16
CA THR A 84 -2.82 3.42 11.74
C THR A 84 -4.11 3.90 11.05
N PRO A 85 -5.30 3.30 11.26
CA PRO A 85 -6.54 3.79 10.65
C PRO A 85 -7.00 5.18 11.10
N ALA A 86 -6.50 5.69 12.25
CA ALA A 86 -6.98 6.92 12.87
C ALA A 86 -5.89 7.98 13.05
N ASP A 87 -4.79 7.92 12.29
CA ASP A 87 -3.68 8.90 12.27
C ASP A 87 -3.17 9.30 13.68
N THR A 88 -3.17 8.36 14.63
CA THR A 88 -2.96 8.62 16.06
C THR A 88 -1.96 7.66 16.72
N VAL A 89 -1.42 8.06 17.87
CA VAL A 89 -0.90 7.15 18.89
C VAL A 89 -1.88 7.09 20.05
N ASP A 90 -2.48 5.92 20.28
CA ASP A 90 -3.27 5.63 21.48
C ASP A 90 -2.31 5.28 22.62
N VAL A 91 -2.50 5.92 23.78
CA VAL A 91 -1.70 5.69 25.00
C VAL A 91 -2.57 4.97 26.02
N ILE A 92 -2.18 3.76 26.41
CA ILE A 92 -2.90 2.90 27.36
C ILE A 92 -2.16 2.84 28.70
N ASP A 93 -2.85 3.07 29.81
CA ASP A 93 -2.33 2.77 31.16
C ASP A 93 -2.19 1.25 31.33
N ALA A 94 -0.97 0.75 31.56
CA ALA A 94 -0.68 -0.67 31.64
C ALA A 94 -1.29 -1.36 32.87
N ASN A 95 -1.66 -0.59 33.90
CA ASN A 95 -2.24 -1.11 35.12
C ASN A 95 -3.75 -1.44 34.96
N SER A 96 -4.53 -0.50 34.42
CA SER A 96 -5.98 -0.63 34.27
C SER A 96 -6.45 -1.01 32.86
N SER A 97 -5.54 -1.11 31.89
CA SER A 97 -5.83 -1.43 30.47
C SER A 97 -6.82 -0.44 29.83
N LYS A 98 -6.67 0.85 30.13
CA LYS A 98 -7.52 1.93 29.60
C LYS A 98 -6.71 2.90 28.75
N ILE A 99 -7.26 3.31 27.62
CA ILE A 99 -6.77 4.45 26.85
C ILE A 99 -6.92 5.71 27.72
N ILE A 100 -5.81 6.42 27.93
CA ILE A 100 -5.71 7.65 28.73
C ILE A 100 -5.47 8.89 27.88
N ALA A 101 -4.91 8.73 26.67
CA ALA A 101 -4.77 9.77 25.67
C ALA A 101 -4.81 9.19 24.25
N ARG A 102 -5.14 10.03 23.27
CA ARG A 102 -4.85 9.81 21.85
C ARG A 102 -4.10 11.03 21.34
N VAL A 103 -2.97 10.80 20.68
CA VAL A 103 -2.08 11.86 20.19
C VAL A 103 -2.14 11.85 18.67
N PRO A 104 -2.77 12.86 18.01
CA PRO A 104 -2.75 12.98 16.56
C PRO A 104 -1.32 13.15 16.06
N VAL A 105 -0.95 12.37 15.04
CA VAL A 105 0.40 12.37 14.43
C VAL A 105 0.29 12.69 12.93
N GLY A 106 1.04 12.01 12.07
CA GLY A 106 0.86 12.07 10.62
C GLY A 106 0.07 10.88 10.09
N ILE A 107 -0.04 10.81 8.77
CA ILE A 107 -0.92 9.86 8.08
C ILE A 107 -0.27 8.48 7.99
N ASP A 108 -1.06 7.45 8.28
CA ASP A 108 -0.66 6.04 8.38
C ASP A 108 0.58 5.85 9.30
N PRO A 109 0.47 6.07 10.62
CA PRO A 109 1.54 5.80 11.56
C PRO A 109 1.76 4.27 11.68
N VAL A 110 3.00 3.81 11.44
CA VAL A 110 3.33 2.37 11.29
C VAL A 110 4.34 1.80 12.29
N SER A 111 5.11 2.65 12.94
CA SER A 111 6.13 2.23 13.90
C SER A 111 6.43 3.36 14.87
N LEU A 112 6.82 3.03 16.10
CA LEU A 112 7.32 3.99 17.07
C LEU A 112 8.56 3.48 17.81
N ALA A 113 9.30 4.40 18.39
CA ALA A 113 10.41 4.11 19.29
C ALA A 113 10.47 5.15 20.41
N VAL A 114 10.65 4.68 21.64
CA VAL A 114 10.88 5.52 22.81
C VAL A 114 12.37 5.87 22.88
N ARG A 115 12.70 7.14 23.15
CA ARG A 115 14.07 7.59 23.39
C ARG A 115 14.62 6.94 24.67
N PRO A 116 15.92 6.61 24.80
CA PRO A 116 16.39 5.80 25.94
C PRO A 116 16.36 6.46 27.34
N ASP A 117 15.96 7.73 27.45
CA ASP A 117 15.60 8.39 28.72
C ASP A 117 14.09 8.39 29.02
N GLY A 118 13.24 7.94 28.09
CA GLY A 118 11.79 7.92 28.23
C GLY A 118 11.08 9.26 27.97
N LEU A 119 11.81 10.30 27.53
CA LEU A 119 11.29 11.67 27.44
C LEU A 119 10.70 12.06 26.07
N GLU A 120 10.98 11.28 25.02
CA GLU A 120 10.36 11.44 23.69
C GLU A 120 9.91 10.08 23.15
N VAL A 121 8.78 10.06 22.44
CA VAL A 121 8.36 8.95 21.57
C VAL A 121 8.37 9.44 20.13
N TRP A 122 9.20 8.83 19.29
CA TRP A 122 9.26 9.13 17.85
C TRP A 122 8.37 8.14 17.09
N VAL A 123 7.59 8.63 16.12
CA VAL A 123 6.56 7.88 15.40
C VAL A 123 6.74 8.05 13.89
N SER A 124 6.94 6.97 13.13
CA SER A 124 7.03 7.00 11.67
C SER A 124 5.65 7.07 11.05
N ASN A 125 5.38 8.14 10.31
CA ASN A 125 4.15 8.40 9.58
C ASN A 125 4.37 8.05 8.10
N HIS A 126 3.92 6.87 7.69
CA HIS A 126 4.34 6.26 6.42
C HIS A 126 3.96 7.08 5.20
N ILE A 127 2.75 7.66 5.21
CA ILE A 127 2.17 8.39 4.06
C ILE A 127 2.44 9.91 4.14
N SER A 128 2.84 10.41 5.32
CA SER A 128 3.30 11.80 5.50
C SER A 128 4.75 12.04 5.08
N ASP A 129 5.54 10.99 4.88
CA ASP A 129 7.00 11.05 4.71
C ASP A 129 7.70 11.84 5.83
N SER A 130 7.23 11.60 7.05
CA SER A 130 7.62 12.33 8.25
C SER A 130 7.73 11.41 9.46
N VAL A 131 8.40 11.91 10.51
CA VAL A 131 8.38 11.31 11.85
C VAL A 131 7.89 12.36 12.84
N SER A 132 6.81 12.07 13.56
CA SER A 132 6.34 12.91 14.66
C SER A 132 7.14 12.63 15.92
N VAL A 133 7.47 13.68 16.67
CA VAL A 133 8.12 13.59 17.97
C VAL A 133 7.10 13.99 19.03
N ILE A 134 6.65 13.02 19.82
CA ILE A 134 5.73 13.21 20.95
C ILE A 134 6.55 13.44 22.22
N ASP A 135 6.16 14.45 23.00
CA ASP A 135 6.67 14.70 24.35
C ASP A 135 6.16 13.62 25.32
N SER A 136 7.07 12.98 26.06
CA SER A 136 6.78 11.89 27.00
C SER A 136 7.32 12.16 28.40
N ASP A 137 7.73 13.40 28.72
CA ASP A 137 8.06 13.82 30.08
C ASP A 137 6.79 14.20 30.87
N PRO A 138 6.39 13.46 31.92
CA PRO A 138 5.17 13.76 32.69
C PRO A 138 5.21 15.09 33.46
N GLU A 139 6.38 15.71 33.61
CA GLU A 139 6.56 17.01 34.27
C GLU A 139 6.52 18.19 33.26
N SER A 140 6.35 17.91 31.96
CA SER A 140 6.28 18.91 30.88
C SER A 140 4.84 19.39 30.62
N ASP A 141 4.64 20.70 30.41
CA ASP A 141 3.33 21.23 30.02
C ASP A 141 2.86 20.70 28.64
N SER A 142 3.77 20.32 27.73
CA SER A 142 3.45 19.72 26.42
C SER A 142 3.31 18.20 26.43
N TYR A 143 3.32 17.54 27.61
CA TYR A 143 3.21 16.09 27.76
C TYR A 143 2.09 15.47 26.91
N LEU A 144 2.41 14.38 26.19
CA LEU A 144 1.57 13.66 25.24
C LEU A 144 1.05 14.51 24.06
N HIS A 145 1.79 15.54 23.63
CA HIS A 145 1.54 16.27 22.38
C HIS A 145 2.75 16.20 21.43
N VAL A 146 2.53 16.44 20.13
CA VAL A 146 3.60 16.49 19.14
C VAL A 146 4.36 17.81 19.26
N ILE A 147 5.67 17.72 19.50
CA ILE A 147 6.60 18.86 19.67
C ILE A 147 7.58 19.02 18.51
N ALA A 148 7.57 18.12 17.51
CA ALA A 148 8.28 18.31 16.24
C ALA A 148 7.82 17.36 15.13
N THR A 149 8.15 17.76 13.90
CA THR A 149 8.11 16.92 12.68
C THR A 149 9.53 16.80 12.12
N ILE A 150 10.09 15.58 12.12
CA ILE A 150 11.34 15.26 11.41
C ILE A 150 10.98 14.87 9.98
N GLN A 151 11.59 15.52 8.99
CA GLN A 151 11.39 15.24 7.57
C GLN A 151 12.60 15.76 6.76
N ARG A 152 12.64 15.46 5.46
CA ARG A 152 13.67 16.01 4.56
C ARG A 152 13.06 16.43 3.23
N ILE A 153 13.12 17.72 2.94
CA ILE A 153 12.61 18.33 1.71
C ILE A 153 13.77 18.80 0.82
N THR A 154 13.59 18.77 -0.50
CA THR A 154 14.49 19.36 -1.49
C THR A 154 14.03 20.79 -1.80
N PRO A 155 14.74 21.87 -1.39
CA PRO A 155 14.21 23.23 -1.50
C PRO A 155 13.79 23.64 -2.92
N ASN A 156 14.64 23.39 -3.92
CA ASN A 156 14.40 23.86 -5.29
C ASN A 156 13.27 23.13 -6.03
N THR A 157 12.90 21.91 -5.63
CA THR A 157 11.83 21.12 -6.28
C THR A 157 10.63 20.89 -5.37
N LYS A 158 10.73 21.24 -4.08
CA LYS A 158 9.66 21.10 -3.07
C LYS A 158 9.18 19.64 -2.88
N GLN A 159 10.09 18.69 -3.08
CA GLN A 159 9.84 17.25 -3.01
C GLN A 159 10.44 16.62 -1.74
N THR A 160 9.79 15.61 -1.18
CA THR A 160 10.37 14.79 -0.10
C THR A 160 11.63 14.02 -0.56
N ARG A 161 12.53 13.77 0.40
CA ARG A 161 13.70 12.86 0.37
C ARG A 161 13.75 12.06 1.68
N PHE A 162 12.57 11.74 2.18
CA PHE A 162 12.27 11.03 3.43
C PHE A 162 11.07 10.08 3.24
N ASP A 163 10.93 9.60 2.00
CA ASP A 163 9.79 8.86 1.49
C ASP A 163 9.62 7.50 2.19
N GLU A 164 8.37 7.18 2.57
CA GLU A 164 7.97 5.96 3.29
C GLU A 164 8.88 5.58 4.50
N PRO A 165 8.82 6.34 5.62
CA PRO A 165 9.55 6.00 6.83
C PRO A 165 8.90 4.82 7.56
N VAL A 166 9.72 3.84 7.98
CA VAL A 166 9.26 2.61 8.66
C VAL A 166 9.92 2.47 10.05
N GLY A 167 10.91 1.60 10.24
CA GLY A 167 11.48 1.33 11.57
C GLY A 167 12.33 2.49 12.11
N ILE A 168 12.27 2.70 13.43
CA ILE A 168 13.10 3.67 14.18
C ILE A 168 13.93 2.90 15.22
N ALA A 169 15.22 3.25 15.38
CA ALA A 169 16.04 2.78 16.48
C ALA A 169 17.02 3.87 16.98
N PHE A 170 16.99 4.15 18.27
CA PHE A 170 17.98 5.02 18.92
C PHE A 170 19.30 4.28 19.14
N ALA A 171 20.41 4.92 18.79
CA ALA A 171 21.74 4.50 19.26
C ALA A 171 21.98 4.91 20.72
N ASN A 172 21.45 6.09 21.07
CA ASN A 172 21.49 6.75 22.38
C ASN A 172 20.65 8.04 22.27
N ASN A 173 20.58 8.84 23.34
CA ASN A 173 19.76 10.07 23.39
C ASN A 173 20.27 11.20 22.46
N THR A 174 21.40 11.04 21.77
CA THR A 174 21.93 12.04 20.81
C THR A 174 21.81 11.60 19.35
N LYS A 175 21.57 10.31 19.08
CA LYS A 175 21.62 9.74 17.73
C LYS A 175 20.58 8.66 17.50
N ALA A 176 19.85 8.77 16.40
CA ALA A 176 18.85 7.80 15.98
C ALA A 176 19.02 7.37 14.52
N TYR A 177 18.39 6.25 14.17
CA TYR A 177 18.29 5.69 12.84
C TYR A 177 16.82 5.55 12.46
N ILE A 178 16.50 5.87 11.20
CA ILE A 178 15.15 5.75 10.65
C ILE A 178 15.26 5.08 9.28
N ALA A 179 14.56 3.97 9.07
CA ALA A 179 14.54 3.27 7.81
C ALA A 179 13.57 3.96 6.83
N LEU A 180 14.01 4.14 5.59
CA LEU A 180 13.22 4.68 4.47
C LEU A 180 13.09 3.56 3.43
N SER A 181 11.91 2.94 3.37
CA SER A 181 11.67 1.72 2.59
C SER A 181 11.92 1.95 1.11
N SER A 182 11.21 2.93 0.53
CA SER A 182 11.19 3.23 -0.90
C SER A 182 12.52 3.75 -1.45
N GLU A 183 13.34 4.38 -0.59
CA GLU A 183 14.68 4.86 -0.95
C GLU A 183 15.80 3.83 -0.75
N ASN A 184 15.50 2.66 -0.15
CA ASN A 184 16.47 1.64 0.26
C ASN A 184 17.61 2.22 1.11
N LYS A 185 17.26 3.03 2.12
CA LYS A 185 18.22 3.76 2.95
C LYS A 185 17.87 3.73 4.44
N ILE A 186 18.89 3.93 5.27
CA ILE A 186 18.73 4.35 6.66
C ILE A 186 19.17 5.81 6.80
N ALA A 187 18.27 6.68 7.24
CA ALA A 187 18.59 8.04 7.66
C ALA A 187 19.21 8.03 9.06
N VAL A 188 20.36 8.69 9.21
CA VAL A 188 21.04 8.90 10.50
C VAL A 188 20.69 10.29 11.00
N ILE A 189 20.01 10.36 12.15
CA ILE A 189 19.45 11.58 12.72
C ILE A 189 20.26 12.03 13.93
N ASP A 190 20.61 13.31 13.98
CA ASP A 190 21.01 13.97 15.23
C ASP A 190 19.75 14.36 16.01
N VAL A 191 19.61 13.83 17.22
CA VAL A 191 18.36 13.93 18.01
C VAL A 191 18.09 15.35 18.47
N ALA A 192 19.13 16.09 18.87
CA ALA A 192 19.00 17.44 19.41
C ALA A 192 18.60 18.48 18.35
N SER A 193 19.21 18.42 17.16
CA SER A 193 18.92 19.32 16.05
C SER A 193 17.83 18.81 15.11
N ARG A 194 17.32 17.57 15.34
CA ARG A 194 16.24 16.90 14.62
C ARG A 194 16.50 16.77 13.11
N LYS A 195 17.77 16.61 12.71
CA LYS A 195 18.25 16.69 11.30
C LYS A 195 18.94 15.42 10.81
N VAL A 196 18.75 15.13 9.52
CA VAL A 196 19.39 14.00 8.80
C VAL A 196 20.84 14.35 8.44
N ASN A 197 21.80 13.71 9.11
CA ASN A 197 23.24 13.97 8.91
C ASN A 197 23.90 13.03 7.88
N LYS A 198 23.51 11.76 7.83
CA LYS A 198 24.05 10.73 6.92
C LYS A 198 22.90 9.89 6.38
N MET A 199 23.07 9.33 5.18
CA MET A 199 22.24 8.23 4.67
C MET A 199 23.13 7.00 4.51
N LEU A 200 22.69 5.84 4.97
CA LEU A 200 23.32 4.55 4.74
C LEU A 200 22.56 3.85 3.61
N SER A 201 23.25 3.31 2.60
CA SER A 201 22.62 2.61 1.49
C SER A 201 22.41 1.14 1.81
N ILE A 202 21.22 0.62 1.57
CA ILE A 202 20.88 -0.80 1.59
C ILE A 202 20.87 -1.30 0.13
N THR A 203 21.43 -2.47 -0.12
CA THR A 203 21.53 -3.07 -1.48
C THR A 203 20.57 -4.25 -1.66
N ALA A 204 19.43 -4.15 -0.98
CA ALA A 204 18.27 -5.02 -0.99
C ALA A 204 17.03 -4.12 -0.85
N GLN A 205 15.85 -4.66 -1.06
CA GLN A 205 14.63 -3.86 -1.18
C GLN A 205 13.87 -3.76 0.15
N ASP A 206 13.44 -2.53 0.49
CA ASP A 206 12.56 -2.21 1.63
C ASP A 206 13.15 -2.52 3.02
N PRO A 207 14.15 -1.75 3.50
CA PRO A 207 14.55 -1.80 4.91
C PRO A 207 13.37 -1.44 5.82
N ARG A 208 12.88 -2.40 6.62
CA ARG A 208 11.76 -2.22 7.55
C ARG A 208 12.18 -2.28 9.01
N ALA A 209 12.43 -3.48 9.51
CA ALA A 209 12.70 -3.69 10.92
C ALA A 209 14.18 -3.41 11.23
N ILE A 210 14.39 -2.45 12.13
CA ILE A 210 15.72 -2.06 12.61
C ILE A 210 15.75 -2.05 14.14
N THR A 211 16.91 -2.37 14.71
CA THR A 211 17.12 -2.31 16.15
C THR A 211 18.58 -2.06 16.50
N VAL A 212 18.84 -1.47 17.67
CA VAL A 212 20.20 -1.30 18.21
C VAL A 212 20.37 -2.16 19.46
N ARG A 213 21.46 -2.93 19.48
CA ARG A 213 21.91 -3.72 20.63
C ARG A 213 23.43 -3.76 20.63
N ASN A 214 24.07 -3.70 21.80
CA ASN A 214 25.53 -3.84 21.96
C ASN A 214 26.38 -2.93 21.03
N ASN A 215 25.97 -1.67 20.86
CA ASN A 215 26.56 -0.67 19.94
C ASN A 215 26.52 -1.03 18.44
N LYS A 216 25.67 -1.97 18.03
CA LYS A 216 25.42 -2.33 16.62
C LYS A 216 24.00 -1.98 16.22
N LEU A 217 23.84 -1.42 15.03
CA LEU A 217 22.56 -1.30 14.35
C LEU A 217 22.39 -2.55 13.48
N TYR A 218 21.28 -3.25 13.65
CA TYR A 218 20.86 -4.39 12.84
C TYR A 218 19.67 -3.95 11.97
N VAL A 219 19.70 -4.29 10.68
CA VAL A 219 18.70 -3.90 9.67
C VAL A 219 18.32 -5.11 8.85
N VAL A 220 17.02 -5.45 8.79
CA VAL A 220 16.49 -6.41 7.81
C VAL A 220 15.69 -5.67 6.71
N PRO A 221 16.05 -5.82 5.42
CA PRO A 221 15.12 -5.59 4.31
C PRO A 221 13.98 -6.61 4.34
N PHE A 222 12.78 -6.18 4.00
CA PHE A 222 11.62 -7.06 3.85
C PHE A 222 11.81 -8.03 2.68
N GLU A 223 12.39 -7.58 1.56
CA GLU A 223 12.68 -8.41 0.40
C GLU A 223 14.19 -8.52 0.12
N SER A 224 14.79 -9.47 0.83
CA SER A 224 16.19 -9.88 0.74
C SER A 224 16.54 -10.73 -0.47
N ASN A 225 15.52 -11.34 -1.10
CA ASN A 225 15.58 -12.35 -2.17
C ASN A 225 15.82 -13.79 -1.67
N ASN A 226 15.55 -14.80 -2.51
CA ASN A 226 15.69 -16.23 -2.13
C ASN A 226 16.50 -17.07 -3.14
N LYS A 227 17.33 -16.36 -3.92
CA LYS A 227 18.16 -16.87 -5.03
C LYS A 227 17.39 -17.49 -6.21
N THR A 228 16.06 -17.37 -6.33
CA THR A 228 15.30 -17.96 -7.46
C THR A 228 15.28 -17.11 -8.75
N GLN A 229 15.31 -17.78 -9.90
CA GLN A 229 15.11 -17.21 -11.24
C GLN A 229 14.58 -18.28 -12.23
N LEU A 230 14.27 -17.87 -13.46
CA LEU A 230 13.94 -18.80 -14.56
C LEU A 230 15.13 -19.69 -15.00
N SER A 231 14.85 -20.90 -15.49
CA SER A 231 15.82 -21.88 -15.99
C SER A 231 16.36 -21.64 -17.41
N GLY A 232 16.11 -20.46 -17.99
CA GLY A 232 16.78 -20.02 -19.22
C GLY A 232 18.18 -19.51 -18.91
N GLY A 233 19.19 -19.90 -19.69
CA GLY A 233 20.56 -19.48 -19.37
C GLY A 233 21.70 -20.10 -20.17
N GLY A 234 22.90 -19.97 -19.63
CA GLY A 234 24.19 -20.34 -20.23
C GLY A 234 24.52 -21.82 -20.11
N GLN A 235 24.77 -22.32 -18.91
CA GLN A 235 25.04 -23.74 -18.63
C GLN A 235 23.97 -24.30 -17.66
N PRO A 236 23.72 -25.61 -17.63
CA PRO A 236 22.85 -26.22 -16.60
C PRO A 236 23.40 -25.93 -15.21
N LEU A 237 22.55 -25.41 -14.32
CA LEU A 237 22.94 -24.95 -12.98
C LEU A 237 22.73 -26.02 -11.90
N ASP A 238 21.70 -26.86 -12.05
CA ASP A 238 21.43 -28.04 -11.21
C ASP A 238 21.95 -29.35 -11.84
N GLY A 239 22.78 -29.24 -12.89
CA GLY A 239 23.34 -30.36 -13.65
C GLY A 239 22.41 -30.91 -14.75
N ASP A 240 21.10 -30.89 -14.54
CA ASP A 240 20.11 -31.52 -15.42
C ASP A 240 19.36 -30.53 -16.33
N LEU A 241 19.06 -29.31 -15.85
CA LEU A 241 18.06 -28.43 -16.47
C LEU A 241 18.68 -27.16 -17.07
N LYS A 242 19.04 -27.24 -18.36
CA LYS A 242 19.04 -26.08 -19.27
C LYS A 242 17.86 -26.23 -20.23
N THR A 243 16.77 -25.53 -19.98
CA THR A 243 15.51 -25.73 -20.73
C THR A 243 15.48 -24.94 -22.04
N PHE A 244 16.15 -23.78 -22.09
CA PHE A 244 16.50 -23.08 -23.34
C PHE A 244 17.72 -22.16 -23.18
N ASP A 245 18.30 -21.74 -24.30
CA ASP A 245 19.39 -20.76 -24.34
C ASP A 245 18.82 -19.36 -24.61
N ALA A 246 18.72 -18.54 -23.56
CA ALA A 246 18.16 -17.20 -23.64
C ALA A 246 19.01 -16.22 -24.47
N TYR A 247 20.34 -16.41 -24.54
CA TYR A 247 21.20 -15.57 -25.39
C TYR A 247 20.94 -15.88 -26.87
N GLN A 248 20.87 -17.17 -27.24
CA GLN A 248 20.52 -17.56 -28.60
C GLN A 248 19.10 -17.09 -28.96
N HIS A 249 18.12 -17.28 -28.07
CA HIS A 249 16.72 -16.92 -28.34
C HIS A 249 16.51 -15.41 -28.47
N SER A 250 16.80 -14.66 -27.42
CA SER A 250 16.40 -13.25 -27.29
C SER A 250 17.40 -12.29 -27.94
N ILE A 251 18.71 -12.59 -27.89
CA ILE A 251 19.76 -11.69 -28.39
C ILE A 251 20.19 -12.03 -29.82
N ARG A 252 20.36 -13.31 -30.16
CA ARG A 252 20.84 -13.73 -31.49
C ARG A 252 19.71 -13.91 -32.51
N VAL A 253 18.58 -14.48 -32.12
CA VAL A 253 17.44 -14.76 -33.01
C VAL A 253 16.36 -13.66 -32.94
N ASN A 254 16.29 -12.90 -31.84
CA ASN A 254 15.32 -11.82 -31.63
C ASN A 254 13.86 -12.29 -31.84
N ASN A 255 13.54 -13.48 -31.29
CA ASN A 255 12.16 -13.96 -31.21
C ASN A 255 11.49 -13.29 -29.99
N VAL A 256 10.26 -12.81 -30.19
CA VAL A 256 9.56 -11.93 -29.24
C VAL A 256 8.67 -12.71 -28.26
N LEU A 257 8.19 -13.90 -28.65
CA LEU A 257 7.08 -14.56 -27.94
C LEU A 257 7.46 -15.83 -27.16
N SER A 258 8.71 -16.31 -27.26
CA SER A 258 9.22 -17.52 -26.57
C SER A 258 8.42 -18.84 -26.75
N LEU A 259 7.40 -18.87 -27.63
CA LEU A 259 6.47 -19.99 -27.76
C LEU A 259 7.16 -21.33 -28.04
N GLY A 260 6.67 -22.39 -27.38
CA GLY A 260 7.20 -23.75 -27.47
C GLY A 260 8.39 -24.04 -26.54
N HIS A 261 9.06 -23.03 -25.98
CA HIS A 261 10.09 -23.26 -24.96
C HIS A 261 9.47 -23.58 -23.60
N VAL A 262 10.10 -24.53 -22.90
CA VAL A 262 9.78 -24.92 -21.53
C VAL A 262 10.70 -24.14 -20.58
N VAL A 263 10.19 -23.72 -19.43
CA VAL A 263 10.94 -23.06 -18.34
C VAL A 263 10.44 -23.52 -16.97
N ASP A 264 11.39 -23.80 -16.09
CA ASP A 264 11.19 -24.01 -14.66
C ASP A 264 11.70 -22.80 -13.87
N ILE A 265 11.37 -22.73 -12.58
CA ILE A 265 12.01 -21.83 -11.61
C ILE A 265 13.07 -22.62 -10.84
N ILE A 266 14.27 -22.06 -10.72
CA ILE A 266 15.44 -22.69 -10.10
C ILE A 266 16.17 -21.72 -9.16
N LYS A 267 16.82 -22.22 -8.10
CA LYS A 267 17.76 -21.42 -7.29
C LYS A 267 19.11 -21.33 -8.02
N HIS A 268 19.62 -20.11 -8.23
CA HIS A 268 20.92 -19.85 -8.85
C HIS A 268 21.84 -19.09 -7.87
N PRO A 269 23.02 -19.64 -7.49
CA PRO A 269 23.92 -19.03 -6.48
C PRO A 269 24.57 -17.68 -6.85
N ARG A 270 24.26 -17.09 -8.02
CA ARG A 270 24.71 -15.74 -8.41
C ARG A 270 23.61 -14.68 -8.34
N VAL A 271 22.36 -15.08 -8.15
CA VAL A 271 21.28 -14.15 -7.81
C VAL A 271 21.58 -13.60 -6.42
N PRO A 272 21.72 -12.28 -6.23
CA PRO A 272 22.02 -11.70 -4.92
C PRO A 272 20.92 -11.99 -3.90
N ASP A 273 21.35 -12.21 -2.67
CA ASP A 273 20.56 -12.57 -1.49
C ASP A 273 21.24 -11.88 -0.30
N ARG A 274 20.49 -11.07 0.46
CA ARG A 274 21.02 -10.09 1.42
C ARG A 274 19.98 -9.75 2.49
N ASP A 275 19.97 -10.50 3.58
CA ASP A 275 18.89 -10.48 4.59
C ASP A 275 19.16 -9.59 5.80
N LEU A 276 20.41 -9.39 6.18
CA LEU A 276 20.73 -8.70 7.44
C LEU A 276 22.01 -7.88 7.27
N TYR A 277 21.87 -6.57 7.43
CA TYR A 277 22.98 -5.63 7.43
C TYR A 277 23.29 -5.23 8.88
N VAL A 278 24.57 -5.27 9.27
CA VAL A 278 25.03 -4.92 10.61
C VAL A 278 25.99 -3.75 10.53
N TYR A 279 25.73 -2.65 11.24
CA TYR A 279 26.56 -1.44 11.25
C TYR A 279 27.09 -1.11 12.65
N ASP A 280 28.28 -0.52 12.74
CA ASP A 280 28.80 0.07 13.97
C ASP A 280 28.09 1.40 14.27
N THR A 281 27.48 1.54 15.45
CA THR A 281 26.68 2.75 15.75
C THR A 281 27.50 4.00 16.05
N LYS A 282 28.82 3.88 16.22
CA LYS A 282 29.73 4.99 16.49
C LYS A 282 30.31 5.56 15.19
N THR A 283 30.65 4.73 14.20
CA THR A 283 31.22 5.20 12.92
C THR A 283 30.22 5.20 11.75
N ASP A 284 29.10 4.50 11.88
CA ASP A 284 28.15 4.22 10.80
C ASP A 284 28.78 3.48 9.60
N ASP A 285 29.77 2.64 9.87
CA ASP A 285 30.38 1.73 8.88
C ASP A 285 29.69 0.36 8.90
N LEU A 286 29.59 -0.25 7.72
CA LEU A 286 29.04 -1.59 7.54
C LEU A 286 30.04 -2.63 8.05
N ILE A 287 29.61 -3.48 8.97
CA ILE A 287 30.41 -4.57 9.58
C ILE A 287 30.28 -5.84 8.75
N GLU A 288 29.04 -6.30 8.52
CA GLU A 288 28.72 -7.61 7.94
C GLU A 288 27.40 -7.50 7.15
N VAL A 289 27.26 -8.31 6.10
CA VAL A 289 25.96 -8.62 5.46
C VAL A 289 25.79 -10.14 5.45
N VAL A 290 24.67 -10.62 5.97
CA VAL A 290 24.32 -12.05 6.03
C VAL A 290 23.28 -12.39 4.95
N ASP A 291 23.36 -13.58 4.38
CA ASP A 291 22.46 -14.11 3.35
C ASP A 291 21.77 -15.42 3.78
N THR A 292 20.71 -15.78 3.04
CA THR A 292 19.88 -16.97 3.27
C THR A 292 19.29 -17.02 4.70
N LEU A 293 18.56 -15.96 5.09
CA LEU A 293 17.74 -15.96 6.31
C LEU A 293 16.26 -16.21 6.08
N GLY A 294 15.72 -15.96 4.88
CA GLY A 294 14.32 -16.23 4.51
C GLY A 294 14.02 -15.83 3.06
N THR A 295 12.75 -15.59 2.73
CA THR A 295 12.35 -14.88 1.49
C THR A 295 11.68 -13.54 1.78
N LEU A 296 10.78 -13.51 2.78
CA LEU A 296 10.12 -12.31 3.30
C LEU A 296 10.45 -12.17 4.79
N LEU A 297 11.07 -11.06 5.19
CA LEU A 297 11.58 -10.84 6.55
C LEU A 297 10.74 -9.79 7.29
N TYR A 298 10.13 -10.17 8.41
CA TYR A 298 9.22 -9.30 9.15
C TYR A 298 9.93 -8.66 10.36
N GLY A 299 9.75 -9.20 11.56
CA GLY A 299 10.30 -8.66 12.80
C GLY A 299 11.73 -9.13 13.09
N LEU A 300 12.41 -8.35 13.93
CA LEU A 300 13.83 -8.50 14.27
C LEU A 300 14.05 -8.33 15.78
N ALA A 301 14.63 -9.35 16.43
CA ALA A 301 15.03 -9.33 17.84
C ALA A 301 16.52 -9.63 17.99
N VAL A 302 17.16 -9.11 19.05
CA VAL A 302 18.57 -9.38 19.37
C VAL A 302 18.74 -9.58 20.88
N ASP A 303 19.33 -10.69 21.28
CA ASP A 303 19.49 -11.09 22.69
C ASP A 303 20.61 -10.28 23.41
N SER A 304 20.91 -10.57 24.68
CA SER A 304 22.01 -9.90 25.41
C SER A 304 23.40 -10.21 24.84
N ARG A 305 23.57 -11.40 24.24
CA ARG A 305 24.81 -11.94 23.67
C ARG A 305 25.09 -11.43 22.25
N GLY A 306 24.09 -10.89 21.56
CA GLY A 306 24.15 -10.50 20.15
C GLY A 306 23.69 -11.58 19.17
N THR A 307 23.01 -12.63 19.62
CA THR A 307 22.25 -13.54 18.75
C THR A 307 21.07 -12.78 18.17
N VAL A 308 20.96 -12.78 16.85
CA VAL A 308 19.86 -12.17 16.10
C VAL A 308 18.80 -13.23 15.81
N TYR A 309 17.52 -12.88 15.97
CA TYR A 309 16.38 -13.71 15.63
C TYR A 309 15.47 -12.92 14.67
N VAL A 310 15.16 -13.51 13.50
CA VAL A 310 14.32 -12.91 12.45
C VAL A 310 13.07 -13.76 12.28
N ALA A 311 11.89 -13.16 12.35
CA ALA A 311 10.62 -13.81 12.01
C ALA A 311 10.38 -13.69 10.50
N GLN A 312 10.21 -14.81 9.80
CA GLN A 312 10.25 -14.84 8.33
C GLN A 312 9.41 -15.96 7.69
N ALA A 313 9.13 -15.78 6.41
CA ALA A 313 8.57 -16.81 5.54
C ALA A 313 9.54 -17.11 4.37
N ASP A 314 9.95 -18.36 4.20
CA ASP A 314 10.77 -18.81 3.05
C ASP A 314 9.91 -19.49 1.98
N ALA A 315 9.98 -18.99 0.75
CA ALA A 315 9.08 -19.38 -0.33
C ALA A 315 9.58 -20.62 -1.07
N ARG A 316 8.67 -21.59 -1.26
CA ARG A 316 8.89 -22.86 -1.98
C ARG A 316 8.58 -22.74 -3.47
N ASN A 317 8.84 -21.58 -4.06
CA ASN A 317 8.53 -21.31 -5.47
C ASN A 317 9.44 -22.08 -6.45
N ASP A 318 10.59 -22.60 -6.01
CA ASP A 318 11.42 -23.56 -6.74
C ASP A 318 10.88 -25.00 -6.69
N ALA A 319 10.24 -25.42 -5.59
CA ALA A 319 9.56 -26.71 -5.47
C ALA A 319 8.33 -26.79 -6.39
N ASN A 320 7.51 -25.73 -6.40
CA ASN A 320 6.48 -25.51 -7.42
C ASN A 320 7.09 -25.33 -8.83
N GLY A 321 8.29 -24.74 -8.88
CA GLY A 321 9.01 -24.31 -10.07
C GLY A 321 9.28 -25.38 -11.14
N ARG A 322 9.27 -26.66 -10.79
CA ARG A 322 9.48 -27.79 -11.74
C ARG A 322 8.22 -28.18 -12.54
N ALA A 323 7.23 -27.30 -12.57
CA ALA A 323 6.00 -27.42 -13.34
C ALA A 323 6.21 -27.42 -14.88
N GLY A 324 7.27 -26.78 -15.37
CA GLY A 324 7.58 -26.74 -16.80
C GLY A 324 8.05 -28.09 -17.33
N THR A 325 9.14 -28.62 -16.79
CA THR A 325 9.76 -29.86 -17.29
C THR A 325 9.08 -31.12 -16.77
N LYS A 326 8.68 -31.17 -15.49
CA LYS A 326 8.12 -32.37 -14.86
C LYS A 326 6.59 -32.40 -14.79
N LYS A 327 5.91 -31.29 -15.16
CA LYS A 327 4.45 -31.12 -15.06
C LYS A 327 3.90 -31.31 -13.64
N HIS A 328 4.69 -30.86 -12.66
CA HIS A 328 4.47 -30.99 -11.22
C HIS A 328 3.49 -29.94 -10.67
N GLY A 329 3.79 -28.64 -10.78
CA GLY A 329 2.82 -27.56 -10.50
C GLY A 329 2.43 -27.45 -9.03
N LEU A 330 1.12 -27.36 -8.75
CA LEU A 330 0.60 -27.25 -7.37
C LEU A 330 0.76 -28.54 -6.55
N LYS A 331 0.98 -29.70 -7.18
CA LYS A 331 1.09 -31.00 -6.50
C LYS A 331 2.27 -31.03 -5.54
N GLU A 332 3.47 -30.73 -6.03
CA GLU A 332 4.72 -30.66 -5.25
C GLU A 332 4.83 -29.40 -4.37
N LEU A 333 3.93 -28.43 -4.56
CA LEU A 333 3.77 -27.33 -3.61
C LEU A 333 2.98 -27.75 -2.36
N GLU A 334 2.16 -28.80 -2.45
CA GLU A 334 1.47 -29.44 -1.32
C GLU A 334 0.65 -28.44 -0.46
N ASN A 335 0.06 -27.42 -1.10
CA ASN A 335 -0.63 -26.29 -0.43
C ASN A 335 0.20 -25.65 0.71
N ARG A 336 1.52 -25.58 0.50
CA ARG A 336 2.50 -25.06 1.45
C ARG A 336 3.44 -24.12 0.69
N ALA A 337 2.90 -22.95 0.31
CA ALA A 337 3.63 -21.96 -0.48
C ALA A 337 4.90 -21.46 0.22
N PHE A 338 4.82 -21.30 1.55
CA PHE A 338 5.91 -20.83 2.40
C PHE A 338 6.21 -21.81 3.55
N LEU A 339 7.44 -21.78 4.04
CA LEU A 339 7.84 -22.30 5.34
C LEU A 339 7.84 -21.14 6.33
N ASN A 340 7.01 -21.22 7.37
CA ASN A 340 6.99 -20.24 8.45
C ASN A 340 8.09 -20.58 9.45
N GLN A 341 8.99 -19.64 9.72
CA GLN A 341 10.24 -19.90 10.42
C GLN A 341 10.67 -18.72 11.30
N ILE A 342 11.49 -19.02 12.30
CA ILE A 342 12.36 -18.04 12.96
C ILE A 342 13.80 -18.41 12.63
N THR A 343 14.56 -17.50 12.03
CA THR A 343 15.98 -17.74 11.72
C THR A 343 16.86 -17.10 12.78
N ALA A 344 17.73 -17.90 13.39
CA ALA A 344 18.71 -17.46 14.38
C ALA A 344 20.12 -17.33 13.78
N VAL A 345 20.80 -16.22 14.05
CA VAL A 345 22.18 -15.93 13.60
C VAL A 345 23.02 -15.52 14.80
N ARG A 346 24.15 -16.19 15.02
CA ARG A 346 25.15 -15.81 16.04
C ARG A 346 26.29 -15.04 15.41
N PHE A 347 26.98 -14.23 16.21
CA PHE A 347 28.11 -13.42 15.76
C PHE A 347 29.35 -13.67 16.62
N ASN A 348 30.44 -14.11 15.99
CA ASN A 348 31.75 -14.33 16.62
C ASN A 348 32.76 -13.35 16.00
N ASP A 349 33.44 -12.54 16.82
CA ASP A 349 34.39 -11.51 16.37
C ASP A 349 33.87 -10.66 15.19
N ASN A 350 32.64 -10.16 15.36
CA ASN A 350 31.85 -9.38 14.37
C ASN A 350 31.38 -10.13 13.11
N LYS A 351 31.86 -11.35 12.86
CA LYS A 351 31.43 -12.18 11.73
C LYS A 351 30.20 -13.02 12.07
N ALA A 352 29.31 -13.27 11.12
CA ALA A 352 28.18 -14.18 11.28
C ALA A 352 28.60 -15.67 11.25
N ASP A 353 27.97 -16.47 12.11
CA ASP A 353 27.88 -17.93 11.99
C ASP A 353 26.84 -18.32 10.92
N ALA A 354 26.83 -19.60 10.52
CA ALA A 354 25.79 -20.11 9.62
C ALA A 354 24.38 -19.98 10.24
N PRO A 355 23.36 -19.51 9.47
CA PRO A 355 21.99 -19.38 9.96
C PRO A 355 21.38 -20.70 10.45
N HIS A 356 20.59 -20.63 11.51
CA HIS A 356 19.88 -21.77 12.10
C HIS A 356 18.35 -21.55 12.04
N PHE A 357 17.66 -22.38 11.24
CA PHE A 357 16.22 -22.30 11.04
C PHE A 357 15.43 -23.04 12.13
N ILE A 358 14.57 -22.31 12.83
CA ILE A 358 13.55 -22.85 13.72
C ILE A 358 12.26 -22.98 12.89
N ASN A 359 11.84 -24.20 12.59
CA ASN A 359 10.63 -24.48 11.80
C ASN A 359 9.39 -24.38 12.70
N LEU A 360 8.43 -23.51 12.35
CA LEU A 360 7.26 -23.28 13.18
C LEU A 360 6.16 -24.34 13.00
N GLU A 361 6.17 -25.04 11.87
CA GLU A 361 5.39 -26.26 11.66
C GLU A 361 6.28 -27.37 11.05
N PRO A 362 5.78 -28.62 10.93
CA PRO A 362 6.50 -29.68 10.23
C PRO A 362 6.91 -29.29 8.80
N LEU A 363 8.02 -29.91 8.36
CA LEU A 363 8.50 -29.80 6.99
C LEU A 363 7.76 -30.76 6.05
N PRO A 364 7.41 -30.34 4.83
CA PRO A 364 6.80 -31.19 3.82
C PRO A 364 7.57 -32.50 3.56
N PRO A 365 6.88 -33.63 3.28
CA PRO A 365 5.45 -33.74 3.00
C PRO A 365 4.54 -33.76 4.24
N LYS A 366 5.09 -33.65 5.46
CA LYS A 366 4.26 -33.55 6.67
C LYS A 366 3.72 -32.12 6.81
N GLN A 367 2.40 -32.00 6.97
CA GLN A 367 1.70 -30.75 7.28
C GLN A 367 1.56 -30.55 8.81
N PRO A 368 1.27 -29.34 9.29
CA PRO A 368 0.67 -29.16 10.62
C PRO A 368 -0.67 -29.88 10.74
N GLU A 369 -1.09 -30.15 11.98
CA GLU A 369 -2.49 -30.45 12.29
C GLU A 369 -3.33 -29.16 12.14
N LYS A 370 -4.66 -29.29 11.96
CA LYS A 370 -5.55 -28.12 11.89
C LYS A 370 -5.40 -27.25 13.16
N ASP A 371 -5.47 -25.93 12.97
CA ASP A 371 -5.30 -24.88 13.98
C ASP A 371 -3.89 -24.81 14.65
N MET A 372 -2.99 -25.73 14.31
CA MET A 372 -1.60 -25.77 14.84
C MET A 372 -0.56 -25.09 13.94
N ALA A 373 -0.98 -24.46 12.84
CA ALA A 373 -0.12 -23.65 11.98
C ALA A 373 0.20 -22.28 12.59
N LEU A 374 1.33 -21.68 12.19
CA LEU A 374 1.81 -20.37 12.65
C LEU A 374 2.17 -19.50 11.43
N ALA A 375 1.15 -19.25 10.61
CA ALA A 375 1.26 -18.55 9.34
C ALA A 375 1.72 -17.09 9.50
N THR A 376 2.66 -16.69 8.65
CA THR A 376 3.20 -15.32 8.57
C THR A 376 3.71 -14.82 9.94
N PRO A 377 4.79 -15.41 10.47
CA PRO A 377 5.38 -15.00 11.74
C PRO A 377 5.90 -13.57 11.61
N PHE A 378 5.37 -12.64 12.38
CA PHE A 378 5.49 -11.21 12.11
C PHE A 378 6.32 -10.47 13.16
N ALA A 379 5.74 -10.16 14.32
CA ALA A 379 6.48 -9.51 15.40
C ALA A 379 7.24 -10.55 16.23
N ILE A 380 8.42 -10.17 16.76
CA ILE A 380 9.29 -11.05 17.55
C ILE A 380 10.08 -10.23 18.57
N GLN A 381 10.18 -10.73 19.80
CA GLN A 381 11.03 -10.23 20.88
C GLN A 381 11.60 -11.40 21.71
N VAL A 382 12.57 -11.14 22.58
CA VAL A 382 13.19 -12.14 23.47
C VAL A 382 13.22 -11.59 24.89
N SER A 383 13.02 -12.45 25.89
CA SER A 383 13.08 -12.09 27.31
C SER A 383 14.48 -11.63 27.74
N ASP A 384 14.55 -10.80 28.78
CA ASP A 384 15.82 -10.22 29.27
C ASP A 384 16.80 -11.25 29.88
N ASP A 385 16.33 -12.45 30.19
CA ASP A 385 17.16 -13.61 30.57
C ASP A 385 17.65 -14.45 29.37
N ASP A 386 17.41 -14.01 28.14
CA ASP A 386 17.69 -14.69 26.87
C ASP A 386 17.08 -16.13 26.76
N SER A 387 16.07 -16.48 27.57
CA SER A 387 15.52 -17.85 27.63
C SER A 387 14.36 -18.10 26.66
N THR A 388 13.51 -17.09 26.43
CA THR A 388 12.20 -17.25 25.79
C THR A 388 12.03 -16.21 24.68
N ILE A 389 11.88 -16.69 23.46
CA ILE A 389 11.42 -15.89 22.32
C ILE A 389 9.89 -15.83 22.38
N VAL A 390 9.32 -14.67 22.11
CA VAL A 390 7.87 -14.44 21.99
C VAL A 390 7.62 -13.84 20.62
N ALA A 391 6.63 -14.35 19.89
CA ALA A 391 6.33 -13.91 18.53
C ALA A 391 4.84 -13.97 18.20
N THR A 392 4.43 -13.26 17.14
CA THR A 392 3.06 -13.29 16.59
C THR A 392 3.02 -14.04 15.26
N ALA A 393 1.91 -14.72 14.97
CA ALA A 393 1.61 -15.34 13.68
C ALA A 393 0.44 -14.58 13.04
N ALA A 394 0.75 -13.62 12.16
CA ALA A 394 -0.19 -12.64 11.64
C ALA A 394 -1.23 -13.22 10.65
N GLY A 395 -0.97 -14.41 10.10
CA GLY A 395 -1.94 -15.15 9.28
C GLY A 395 -2.79 -16.15 10.08
N SER A 396 -2.31 -16.62 11.24
CA SER A 396 -3.03 -17.60 12.08
C SER A 396 -3.78 -16.99 13.27
N ASP A 397 -3.68 -15.66 13.44
CA ASP A 397 -4.26 -14.89 14.54
C ASP A 397 -3.80 -15.37 15.94
N LYS A 398 -2.48 -15.62 16.09
CA LYS A 398 -1.90 -16.19 17.33
C LYS A 398 -0.69 -15.44 17.87
N VAL A 399 -0.46 -15.61 19.16
CA VAL A 399 0.79 -15.32 19.88
C VAL A 399 1.40 -16.64 20.32
N PHE A 400 2.72 -16.80 20.20
CA PHE A 400 3.41 -18.04 20.57
C PHE A 400 4.79 -17.78 21.20
N THR A 401 5.26 -18.79 21.93
CA THR A 401 6.53 -18.80 22.68
C THR A 401 7.44 -19.89 22.14
N VAL A 402 8.74 -19.61 22.10
CA VAL A 402 9.78 -20.56 21.66
C VAL A 402 10.95 -20.53 22.64
N ASN A 403 11.48 -21.68 23.01
CA ASN A 403 12.70 -21.78 23.79
C ASN A 403 13.90 -21.29 22.96
N ALA A 404 14.56 -20.23 23.42
CA ALA A 404 15.61 -19.54 22.67
C ALA A 404 16.88 -20.38 22.42
N ALA A 405 17.05 -21.49 23.17
CA ALA A 405 18.21 -22.38 23.09
C ALA A 405 17.95 -23.66 22.28
N SER A 406 16.74 -24.24 22.34
CA SER A 406 16.38 -25.46 21.58
C SER A 406 15.60 -25.20 20.29
N GLY A 407 14.93 -24.05 20.16
CA GLY A 407 13.98 -23.78 19.08
C GLY A 407 12.63 -24.49 19.24
N GLU A 408 12.35 -25.10 20.40
CA GLU A 408 11.09 -25.77 20.69
C GLU A 408 9.96 -24.77 20.95
N ILE A 409 8.82 -24.89 20.26
CA ILE A 409 7.63 -24.10 20.55
C ILE A 409 7.04 -24.58 21.88
N LEU A 410 6.96 -23.67 22.86
CA LEU A 410 6.54 -23.98 24.22
C LEU A 410 5.02 -23.91 24.39
N GLY A 411 4.40 -22.87 23.83
CA GLY A 411 2.97 -22.59 23.95
C GLY A 411 2.46 -21.63 22.89
N ARG A 412 1.15 -21.45 22.83
CA ARG A 412 0.45 -20.54 21.91
C ARG A 412 -0.92 -20.16 22.46
N VAL A 413 -1.45 -19.01 22.04
CA VAL A 413 -2.82 -18.57 22.31
C VAL A 413 -3.36 -17.75 21.13
N ASP A 414 -4.66 -17.84 20.89
CA ASP A 414 -5.37 -17.03 19.90
C ASP A 414 -5.55 -15.59 20.38
N VAL A 415 -5.52 -14.64 19.45
CA VAL A 415 -5.77 -13.21 19.67
C VAL A 415 -6.70 -12.66 18.57
N ASP A 416 -7.06 -11.38 18.64
CA ASP A 416 -7.89 -10.78 17.57
C ASP A 416 -7.09 -10.64 16.26
N ALA A 417 -7.80 -10.41 15.14
CA ALA A 417 -7.27 -10.54 13.79
C ALA A 417 -5.99 -9.73 13.47
N VAL A 418 -5.02 -10.45 12.87
CA VAL A 418 -3.76 -9.99 12.27
C VAL A 418 -2.80 -9.35 13.28
N PRO A 419 -2.26 -10.11 14.26
CA PRO A 419 -1.31 -9.62 15.25
C PRO A 419 0.05 -9.26 14.62
N ARG A 420 0.35 -7.97 14.51
CA ARG A 420 1.58 -7.42 13.89
C ARG A 420 2.44 -6.58 14.84
N GLY A 421 1.94 -6.26 16.04
CA GLY A 421 2.73 -5.62 17.09
C GLY A 421 2.98 -6.54 18.27
N LEU A 422 4.15 -6.41 18.89
CA LEU A 422 4.50 -7.07 20.15
C LEU A 422 5.33 -6.12 21.00
N ALA A 423 4.96 -5.95 22.26
CA ALA A 423 5.77 -5.33 23.31
C ALA A 423 5.81 -6.26 24.52
N LEU A 424 6.94 -6.95 24.69
CA LEU A 424 7.19 -7.89 25.77
C LEU A 424 7.57 -7.15 27.06
N VAL A 425 7.06 -7.62 28.20
CA VAL A 425 7.42 -7.14 29.53
C VAL A 425 7.99 -8.31 30.33
N SER A 426 9.24 -8.18 30.76
CA SER A 426 9.92 -9.16 31.61
C SER A 426 9.59 -8.96 33.10
N GLY A 427 9.64 -10.04 33.87
CA GLY A 427 9.65 -10.03 35.32
C GLY A 427 11.00 -9.58 35.89
N LYS A 428 11.07 -9.40 37.21
CA LYS A 428 12.31 -8.98 37.92
C LYS A 428 13.42 -10.04 37.90
N ASP A 429 13.12 -11.26 37.46
CA ASP A 429 14.07 -12.34 37.21
C ASP A 429 14.45 -12.49 35.72
N GLY A 430 14.03 -11.55 34.86
CA GLY A 430 14.37 -11.47 33.44
C GLY A 430 13.51 -12.32 32.51
N LYS A 431 12.66 -13.20 33.02
CA LYS A 431 11.73 -14.03 32.22
C LYS A 431 10.59 -13.20 31.64
N ALA A 432 9.99 -13.67 30.56
CA ALA A 432 8.70 -13.14 30.09
C ALA A 432 7.65 -13.16 31.23
N SER A 433 6.96 -12.04 31.45
CA SER A 433 5.82 -11.94 32.37
C SER A 433 4.51 -11.81 31.60
N HIS A 434 4.44 -10.86 30.68
CA HIS A 434 3.29 -10.64 29.83
C HIS A 434 3.71 -9.86 28.58
N ALA A 435 2.84 -9.79 27.57
CA ALA A 435 3.05 -8.94 26.41
C ALA A 435 1.78 -8.18 26.01
N TRP A 436 1.98 -7.04 25.36
CA TRP A 436 0.94 -6.28 24.68
C TRP A 436 1.08 -6.48 23.17
N VAL A 437 -0.03 -6.75 22.51
CA VAL A 437 -0.06 -7.24 21.13
C VAL A 437 -1.05 -6.42 20.32
N LEU A 438 -0.58 -5.73 19.27
CA LEU A 438 -1.45 -4.99 18.35
C LEU A 438 -1.99 -5.94 17.28
N ASN A 439 -3.30 -6.13 17.30
CA ASN A 439 -4.09 -6.88 16.34
C ASN A 439 -4.51 -5.91 15.22
N ALA A 440 -3.64 -5.77 14.22
CA ALA A 440 -3.57 -4.63 13.31
C ALA A 440 -4.73 -4.51 12.32
N VAL A 441 -5.59 -5.53 12.20
CA VAL A 441 -6.80 -5.49 11.36
C VAL A 441 -8.07 -5.59 12.21
N ALA A 442 -8.04 -6.22 13.38
CA ALA A 442 -9.10 -6.06 14.38
C ALA A 442 -9.15 -4.64 14.98
N ASN A 443 -8.03 -3.91 14.94
CA ASN A 443 -7.78 -2.64 15.63
C ASN A 443 -8.01 -2.74 17.15
N THR A 444 -7.41 -3.76 17.76
CA THR A 444 -7.43 -4.00 19.20
C THR A 444 -6.02 -4.27 19.74
N VAL A 445 -5.83 -4.11 21.05
CA VAL A 445 -4.61 -4.46 21.76
C VAL A 445 -4.88 -5.55 22.79
N SER A 446 -4.41 -6.76 22.52
CA SER A 446 -4.49 -7.87 23.48
C SER A 446 -3.37 -7.78 24.52
N ARG A 447 -3.69 -8.04 25.78
CA ARG A 447 -2.72 -8.27 26.86
C ARG A 447 -2.63 -9.76 27.16
N VAL A 448 -1.49 -10.39 26.89
CA VAL A 448 -1.27 -11.84 27.02
C VAL A 448 -0.40 -12.12 28.24
N ASP A 449 -0.85 -12.99 29.15
CA ASP A 449 -0.03 -13.55 30.23
C ASP A 449 0.94 -14.59 29.66
N LEU A 450 2.21 -14.49 30.08
CA LEU A 450 3.34 -15.31 29.65
C LEU A 450 4.11 -15.92 30.85
N ALA A 451 3.62 -15.76 32.07
CA ALA A 451 4.31 -16.23 33.28
C ALA A 451 4.51 -17.76 33.32
N ASP A 452 3.65 -18.52 32.65
CA ASP A 452 3.93 -19.87 32.16
C ASP A 452 4.06 -19.82 30.62
N PRO A 453 5.28 -19.94 30.05
CA PRO A 453 5.48 -19.87 28.61
C PRO A 453 4.94 -21.10 27.87
N THR A 454 4.41 -22.13 28.56
CA THR A 454 3.70 -23.26 27.94
C THR A 454 2.18 -23.08 27.92
N ASN A 455 1.62 -22.21 28.76
CA ASN A 455 0.17 -22.04 28.95
C ASN A 455 -0.22 -20.55 28.98
N LEU A 456 -0.17 -19.93 27.79
CA LEU A 456 -0.49 -18.51 27.57
C LEU A 456 -1.99 -18.24 27.70
N SER A 457 -2.38 -17.03 28.10
CA SER A 457 -3.79 -16.63 28.10
C SER A 457 -3.99 -15.13 27.81
N VAL A 458 -5.08 -14.78 27.12
CA VAL A 458 -5.48 -13.36 26.94
C VAL A 458 -6.19 -12.89 28.21
N THR A 459 -5.67 -11.83 28.83
CA THR A 459 -6.16 -11.27 30.10
C THR A 459 -6.98 -10.00 29.92
N ALA A 460 -6.78 -9.29 28.81
CA ALA A 460 -7.60 -8.15 28.37
C ALA A 460 -7.48 -8.00 26.84
N SER A 461 -8.48 -7.38 26.21
CA SER A 461 -8.36 -6.78 24.88
C SER A 461 -8.94 -5.36 24.93
N VAL A 462 -8.22 -4.41 24.35
CA VAL A 462 -8.57 -2.98 24.35
C VAL A 462 -8.89 -2.57 22.91
N ALA A 463 -10.13 -2.17 22.64
CA ALA A 463 -10.51 -1.67 21.32
C ALA A 463 -9.97 -0.26 21.09
N LEU A 464 -9.33 -0.05 19.93
CA LEU A 464 -8.87 1.27 19.47
C LEU A 464 -9.97 1.94 18.64
N GLU A 465 -9.77 3.23 18.32
CA GLU A 465 -10.67 3.95 17.42
C GLU A 465 -10.38 3.59 15.96
N ASP A 466 -11.40 3.18 15.20
CA ASP A 466 -11.25 2.70 13.83
C ASP A 466 -12.31 3.31 12.90
N PRO A 467 -11.95 4.25 12.02
CA PRO A 467 -12.84 4.84 11.02
C PRO A 467 -12.91 4.03 9.69
N THR A 468 -12.31 2.84 9.62
CA THR A 468 -12.42 1.96 8.44
C THR A 468 -13.87 1.49 8.26
N ASP A 469 -14.37 1.47 7.03
CA ASP A 469 -15.67 0.85 6.72
C ASP A 469 -15.72 -0.61 7.22
N PRO A 470 -16.76 -1.04 7.95
CA PRO A 470 -16.83 -2.39 8.52
C PRO A 470 -16.74 -3.53 7.48
N THR A 471 -17.19 -3.29 6.25
CA THR A 471 -17.14 -4.27 5.16
C THR A 471 -15.73 -4.37 4.59
N VAL A 472 -15.07 -3.23 4.36
CA VAL A 472 -13.64 -3.15 4.00
C VAL A 472 -12.76 -3.80 5.07
N LYS A 473 -13.06 -3.58 6.35
CA LYS A 473 -12.39 -4.22 7.49
C LYS A 473 -12.57 -5.74 7.47
N GLN A 474 -13.80 -6.25 7.32
CA GLN A 474 -14.05 -7.69 7.22
C GLN A 474 -13.34 -8.32 6.02
N GLY A 475 -13.34 -7.65 4.86
CA GLY A 475 -12.61 -8.08 3.68
C GLY A 475 -11.09 -8.15 3.89
N ARG A 476 -10.52 -7.21 4.66
CA ARG A 476 -9.11 -7.23 5.06
C ARG A 476 -8.79 -8.39 6.01
N ILE A 477 -9.70 -8.76 6.92
CA ILE A 477 -9.56 -9.96 7.77
C ILE A 477 -9.55 -11.22 6.89
N ALA A 478 -10.56 -11.37 6.04
CA ALA A 478 -10.70 -12.51 5.13
C ALA A 478 -9.49 -12.67 4.17
N PHE A 479 -8.85 -11.56 3.78
CA PHE A 479 -7.66 -11.55 2.93
C PHE A 479 -6.37 -11.98 3.66
N ASN A 480 -6.26 -11.69 4.97
CA ASN A 480 -5.08 -11.99 5.77
C ASN A 480 -5.14 -13.36 6.45
N THR A 481 -6.33 -13.91 6.74
CA THR A 481 -6.45 -15.18 7.46
C THR A 481 -5.95 -16.39 6.65
N ALA A 482 -5.08 -17.19 7.26
CA ALA A 482 -4.53 -18.41 6.67
C ALA A 482 -5.50 -19.58 6.75
N ALA A 483 -6.60 -19.46 7.50
CA ALA A 483 -7.72 -20.41 7.50
C ALA A 483 -8.42 -20.52 6.13
N ALA A 484 -8.17 -19.59 5.21
CA ALA A 484 -8.54 -19.71 3.80
C ALA A 484 -7.78 -20.83 3.06
N SER A 485 -6.63 -21.31 3.58
CA SER A 485 -5.82 -22.39 3.00
C SER A 485 -6.08 -23.74 3.68
N THR A 486 -6.07 -24.84 2.91
CA THR A 486 -6.28 -26.20 3.45
C THR A 486 -5.28 -26.59 4.55
N THR A 487 -4.03 -26.12 4.47
CA THR A 487 -3.00 -26.39 5.49
C THR A 487 -3.01 -25.40 6.66
N GLY A 488 -3.73 -24.28 6.56
CA GLY A 488 -3.67 -23.18 7.54
C GLY A 488 -2.34 -22.41 7.54
N THR A 489 -1.44 -22.63 6.58
CA THR A 489 -0.03 -22.13 6.65
C THR A 489 0.25 -20.83 5.93
N PHE A 490 -0.66 -20.34 5.08
CA PHE A 490 -0.51 -19.08 4.33
C PHE A 490 -1.87 -18.52 3.93
N SER A 491 -1.91 -17.24 3.54
CA SER A 491 -3.10 -16.51 3.11
C SER A 491 -2.86 -15.76 1.80
N CYS A 492 -3.88 -15.09 1.26
CA CYS A 492 -3.71 -14.20 0.11
C CYS A 492 -2.64 -13.13 0.38
N ALA A 493 -2.64 -12.56 1.59
CA ALA A 493 -1.65 -11.60 2.06
C ALA A 493 -0.21 -12.16 2.17
N SER A 494 0.02 -13.47 2.04
CA SER A 494 1.37 -14.05 2.05
C SER A 494 2.09 -13.88 0.70
N CYS A 495 1.37 -13.99 -0.42
CA CYS A 495 1.91 -13.67 -1.76
C CYS A 495 1.72 -12.17 -2.11
N HIS A 496 0.72 -11.53 -1.52
CA HIS A 496 0.40 -10.11 -1.68
C HIS A 496 0.66 -9.30 -0.39
N PRO A 497 1.90 -9.28 0.14
CA PRO A 497 2.21 -8.61 1.40
C PRO A 497 1.94 -7.11 1.28
N ASP A 498 1.18 -6.57 2.22
CA ASP A 498 0.93 -5.13 2.39
C ASP A 498 0.38 -4.45 1.10
N GLY A 499 -0.40 -5.22 0.34
CA GLY A 499 -1.06 -4.81 -0.90
C GLY A 499 -0.19 -4.93 -2.15
N HIS A 500 1.09 -5.27 -1.98
CA HIS A 500 2.07 -5.43 -3.05
C HIS A 500 2.12 -6.88 -3.57
N THR A 501 3.33 -7.36 -3.87
CA THR A 501 3.69 -8.64 -4.44
C THR A 501 4.99 -9.08 -3.78
N ASP A 502 5.15 -10.38 -3.55
CA ASP A 502 6.41 -11.00 -3.09
C ASP A 502 7.59 -10.91 -4.09
N GLN A 503 7.39 -10.22 -5.23
CA GLN A 503 8.25 -10.21 -6.43
C GLN A 503 8.55 -11.61 -7.01
N LEU A 504 7.95 -12.70 -6.50
CA LEU A 504 8.34 -14.05 -6.88
C LEU A 504 7.69 -14.45 -8.20
N LEU A 505 8.34 -15.38 -8.89
CA LEU A 505 7.71 -16.13 -9.96
C LEU A 505 7.06 -17.38 -9.36
N TRP A 506 5.83 -17.67 -9.77
CA TRP A 506 5.04 -18.83 -9.37
C TRP A 506 4.41 -19.51 -10.59
N VAL A 507 4.20 -20.83 -10.51
CA VAL A 507 3.41 -21.61 -11.48
C VAL A 507 2.15 -22.15 -10.80
N LEU A 508 1.20 -21.24 -10.60
CA LEU A 508 -0.14 -21.52 -10.08
C LEU A 508 -1.04 -22.13 -11.18
N ASN A 509 -2.26 -22.58 -10.86
CA ASN A 509 -3.12 -23.29 -11.83
C ASN A 509 -3.82 -22.36 -12.84
N THR A 510 -3.04 -21.74 -13.74
CA THR A 510 -3.53 -20.77 -14.74
C THR A 510 -3.72 -21.42 -16.11
N PRO A 511 -4.48 -20.79 -17.04
CA PRO A 511 -4.48 -21.20 -18.44
C PRO A 511 -3.06 -21.26 -19.06
N ILE A 512 -2.89 -22.13 -20.04
CA ILE A 512 -1.70 -22.22 -20.91
C ILE A 512 -1.93 -21.27 -22.09
N VAL A 513 -0.92 -20.45 -22.44
CA VAL A 513 -1.01 -19.53 -23.59
C VAL A 513 -1.30 -20.30 -24.89
N THR A 514 -2.06 -19.71 -25.82
CA THR A 514 -2.30 -20.31 -27.14
C THR A 514 -0.98 -20.66 -27.83
N GLY A 515 -0.75 -21.95 -28.13
CA GLY A 515 0.50 -22.44 -28.72
C GLY A 515 1.64 -22.73 -27.72
N GLY A 516 1.41 -22.53 -26.41
CA GLY A 516 2.28 -23.00 -25.33
C GLY A 516 2.11 -24.49 -25.02
N ASN A 517 3.03 -25.03 -24.22
CA ASN A 517 3.06 -26.45 -23.80
C ASN A 517 3.29 -26.63 -22.28
N GLN A 518 3.16 -25.56 -21.50
CA GLN A 518 3.22 -25.55 -20.04
C GLN A 518 2.40 -24.38 -19.49
N ILE A 519 2.11 -24.38 -18.20
CA ILE A 519 1.68 -23.17 -17.51
C ILE A 519 2.88 -22.22 -17.42
N MET A 520 2.68 -20.94 -17.72
CA MET A 520 3.71 -19.91 -17.65
C MET A 520 4.02 -19.57 -16.19
N PRO A 521 5.29 -19.41 -15.79
CA PRO A 521 5.62 -18.72 -14.54
C PRO A 521 5.15 -17.27 -14.60
N ARG A 522 4.49 -16.80 -13.55
CA ARG A 522 3.91 -15.46 -13.44
C ARG A 522 4.46 -14.77 -12.19
N SER A 523 4.64 -13.46 -12.26
CA SER A 523 4.81 -12.64 -11.06
C SER A 523 3.49 -12.53 -10.31
N THR A 524 3.54 -12.48 -8.98
CA THR A 524 2.40 -11.98 -8.20
C THR A 524 2.19 -10.50 -8.56
N MET A 525 0.94 -10.03 -8.63
CA MET A 525 0.60 -8.63 -8.95
C MET A 525 0.12 -7.90 -7.69
N PRO A 526 0.33 -6.58 -7.55
CA PRO A 526 -0.25 -5.83 -6.44
C PRO A 526 -1.77 -5.75 -6.55
N ILE A 527 -2.43 -5.53 -5.41
CA ILE A 527 -3.86 -5.22 -5.33
C ILE A 527 -4.13 -3.71 -5.17
N ARG A 528 -3.07 -2.90 -5.14
CA ARG A 528 -3.13 -1.43 -5.06
C ARG A 528 -3.76 -0.82 -6.31
N GLY A 529 -4.79 0.00 -6.11
CA GLY A 529 -5.46 0.82 -7.13
C GLY A 529 -6.34 0.06 -8.12
N LEU A 530 -6.75 -1.19 -7.84
CA LEU A 530 -7.55 -2.02 -8.76
C LEU A 530 -8.77 -1.25 -9.31
N ARG A 531 -9.59 -0.65 -8.44
CA ARG A 531 -10.79 0.14 -8.79
C ARG A 531 -10.52 1.27 -9.78
N ASP A 532 -9.44 2.01 -9.58
CA ASP A 532 -9.13 3.15 -10.44
C ASP A 532 -8.54 2.71 -11.79
N THR A 533 -7.84 1.58 -11.81
CA THR A 533 -7.14 1.07 -13.00
C THR A 533 -8.05 0.40 -14.04
N GLU A 534 -9.35 0.32 -13.77
CA GLU A 534 -10.34 -0.34 -14.64
C GLU A 534 -10.39 0.22 -16.08
N PRO A 535 -10.54 -0.63 -17.11
CA PRO A 535 -10.55 -2.09 -17.04
C PRO A 535 -9.14 -2.65 -16.83
N TYR A 536 -8.98 -3.43 -15.77
CA TYR A 536 -7.82 -4.29 -15.55
C TYR A 536 -8.19 -5.71 -15.97
N HIS A 537 -7.29 -6.37 -16.67
CA HIS A 537 -7.40 -7.79 -16.98
C HIS A 537 -6.50 -8.57 -15.98
N TRP A 538 -6.71 -9.87 -15.78
CA TRP A 538 -5.84 -10.69 -14.91
C TRP A 538 -5.81 -12.16 -15.37
N ASP A 539 -4.89 -12.46 -16.29
CA ASP A 539 -4.59 -13.78 -16.90
C ASP A 539 -4.22 -14.93 -15.92
N GLY A 540 -4.36 -14.74 -14.61
CA GLY A 540 -3.98 -15.71 -13.57
C GLY A 540 -5.05 -16.78 -13.29
N ILE A 541 -6.31 -16.53 -13.64
CA ILE A 541 -7.47 -17.36 -13.32
C ILE A 541 -8.30 -17.56 -14.60
N PRO A 542 -8.97 -18.71 -14.80
CA PRO A 542 -9.75 -18.95 -16.02
C PRO A 542 -10.87 -17.90 -16.23
N GLY A 543 -10.68 -17.06 -17.24
CA GLY A 543 -11.65 -16.08 -17.72
C GLY A 543 -11.32 -14.64 -17.31
N ASP A 544 -11.54 -13.73 -18.25
CA ASP A 544 -11.26 -12.29 -18.14
C ASP A 544 -12.48 -11.51 -17.60
N PRO A 545 -12.33 -10.71 -16.53
CA PRO A 545 -13.40 -9.87 -16.00
C PRO A 545 -14.11 -9.00 -17.04
N TYR A 546 -13.36 -8.31 -17.89
CA TYR A 546 -13.88 -7.35 -18.88
C TYR A 546 -13.96 -7.94 -20.29
N GLY A 547 -13.36 -9.10 -20.51
CA GLY A 547 -13.32 -9.81 -21.79
C GLY A 547 -12.39 -9.16 -22.83
N GLY A 548 -11.99 -9.95 -23.82
CA GLY A 548 -11.03 -9.54 -24.84
C GLY A 548 -10.07 -10.63 -25.24
N ASN A 549 -8.89 -10.23 -25.73
CA ASN A 549 -7.79 -11.09 -26.14
C ASN A 549 -6.84 -11.36 -24.97
N ASN A 550 -7.05 -12.44 -24.21
CA ASN A 550 -6.15 -12.91 -23.13
C ASN A 550 -5.15 -13.97 -23.63
N SER A 551 -4.29 -14.52 -22.76
CA SER A 551 -3.30 -15.54 -23.17
C SER A 551 -3.94 -16.86 -23.62
N ALA A 552 -5.09 -17.25 -23.06
CA ALA A 552 -5.77 -18.47 -23.48
C ALA A 552 -6.26 -18.38 -24.94
N ASN A 553 -6.63 -17.17 -25.39
CA ASN A 553 -7.25 -16.90 -26.68
C ASN A 553 -6.60 -15.73 -27.45
N ILE A 554 -5.28 -15.78 -27.68
CA ILE A 554 -4.52 -14.64 -28.25
C ILE A 554 -5.00 -14.17 -29.64
N HIS A 555 -5.72 -15.02 -30.38
CA HIS A 555 -6.23 -14.73 -31.73
C HIS A 555 -7.77 -14.57 -31.79
N GLY A 556 -8.46 -14.64 -30.65
CA GLY A 556 -9.91 -14.46 -30.54
C GLY A 556 -10.26 -13.50 -29.41
N SER A 557 -11.55 -13.39 -29.10
CA SER A 557 -12.04 -12.61 -27.96
C SER A 557 -12.92 -13.49 -27.11
N ASP A 558 -12.62 -13.57 -25.82
CA ASP A 558 -13.52 -14.14 -24.82
C ASP A 558 -14.58 -13.11 -24.42
N LYS A 559 -15.64 -13.59 -23.76
CA LYS A 559 -16.68 -12.73 -23.19
C LYS A 559 -16.26 -12.26 -21.78
N PRO A 560 -16.71 -11.08 -21.33
CA PRO A 560 -16.63 -10.72 -19.91
C PRO A 560 -17.27 -11.79 -19.05
N ASN A 561 -16.66 -12.12 -17.91
CA ASN A 561 -17.28 -12.96 -16.87
C ASN A 561 -17.84 -12.15 -15.69
N SER A 562 -17.57 -10.84 -15.64
CA SER A 562 -18.10 -9.91 -14.63
C SER A 562 -19.18 -8.97 -15.19
N ASP A 563 -19.96 -8.36 -14.29
CA ASP A 563 -20.92 -7.30 -14.61
C ASP A 563 -20.19 -5.95 -14.58
N VAL A 564 -19.95 -5.35 -15.74
CA VAL A 564 -19.23 -4.06 -15.87
C VAL A 564 -19.95 -2.86 -15.23
N SER A 565 -21.17 -3.06 -14.69
CA SER A 565 -21.87 -2.07 -13.84
C SER A 565 -21.68 -2.29 -12.33
N LYS A 566 -21.00 -3.37 -11.93
CA LYS A 566 -20.74 -3.79 -10.54
C LYS A 566 -19.29 -4.29 -10.39
N PRO A 567 -18.32 -3.39 -10.12
CA PRO A 567 -16.90 -3.71 -10.15
C PRO A 567 -16.49 -4.82 -9.16
N GLU A 568 -17.25 -5.00 -8.08
CA GLU A 568 -17.08 -6.06 -7.10
C GLU A 568 -17.18 -7.45 -7.75
N THR A 569 -17.97 -7.59 -8.82
CA THR A 569 -18.08 -8.86 -9.55
C THR A 569 -16.80 -9.23 -10.29
N SER A 570 -15.97 -8.24 -10.65
CA SER A 570 -14.66 -8.45 -11.28
C SER A 570 -13.63 -9.01 -10.29
N THR A 571 -13.53 -8.45 -9.08
CA THR A 571 -12.67 -9.00 -8.02
C THR A 571 -13.22 -10.30 -7.44
N ARG A 572 -14.55 -10.45 -7.32
CA ARG A 572 -15.21 -11.65 -6.81
C ARG A 572 -14.90 -12.92 -7.62
N HIS A 573 -14.83 -12.84 -8.96
CA HIS A 573 -14.42 -13.97 -9.81
C HIS A 573 -12.98 -14.43 -9.50
N LEU A 574 -12.09 -13.48 -9.25
CA LEU A 574 -10.68 -13.74 -8.95
C LEU A 574 -10.51 -14.32 -7.53
N ILE A 575 -11.31 -13.86 -6.57
CA ILE A 575 -11.39 -14.44 -5.21
C ILE A 575 -11.91 -15.88 -5.27
N ASP A 576 -13.05 -16.12 -5.95
CA ASP A 576 -13.62 -17.46 -6.10
C ASP A 576 -12.63 -18.43 -6.80
N GLY A 577 -11.92 -17.97 -7.84
CA GLY A 577 -10.93 -18.77 -8.56
C GLY A 577 -9.64 -19.03 -7.76
N GLY A 578 -9.15 -18.06 -7.00
CA GLY A 578 -7.96 -18.20 -6.15
C GLY A 578 -8.19 -19.16 -4.98
N LEU A 579 -9.34 -19.02 -4.30
CA LEU A 579 -9.79 -19.92 -3.26
C LEU A 579 -9.99 -21.35 -3.77
N ALA A 580 -10.57 -21.53 -4.96
CA ALA A 580 -10.81 -22.84 -5.54
C ALA A 580 -9.55 -23.58 -6.02
N ASN A 581 -8.41 -22.90 -6.18
CA ASN A 581 -7.19 -23.47 -6.77
C ASN A 581 -5.96 -23.32 -5.87
N THR A 582 -5.44 -22.10 -5.73
CA THR A 582 -4.18 -21.83 -5.04
C THR A 582 -4.27 -22.17 -3.55
N MET A 583 -5.41 -21.86 -2.93
CA MET A 583 -5.63 -22.05 -1.49
C MET A 583 -6.02 -23.49 -1.12
N MET A 584 -6.33 -24.37 -2.09
CA MET A 584 -6.67 -25.76 -1.83
C MET A 584 -5.49 -26.73 -2.00
N LEU A 585 -5.49 -27.83 -1.24
CA LEU A 585 -4.65 -28.99 -1.58
C LEU A 585 -5.19 -29.69 -2.83
N LEU A 586 -4.28 -30.03 -3.76
CA LEU A 586 -4.65 -30.60 -5.05
C LEU A 586 -5.39 -31.94 -4.87
N GLY A 587 -6.66 -31.96 -5.29
CA GLY A 587 -7.56 -33.12 -5.16
C GLY A 587 -8.60 -33.01 -4.05
N GLN A 588 -8.40 -32.16 -3.04
CA GLN A 588 -9.34 -31.96 -1.93
C GLN A 588 -10.43 -30.90 -2.21
N ALA A 589 -10.56 -30.43 -3.46
CA ALA A 589 -11.56 -29.43 -3.87
C ALA A 589 -13.03 -29.84 -3.63
N ALA A 590 -13.31 -31.13 -3.40
CA ALA A 590 -14.64 -31.62 -3.05
C ALA A 590 -14.90 -31.67 -1.53
N GLU A 591 -13.90 -31.39 -0.69
CA GLU A 591 -13.94 -31.55 0.77
C GLU A 591 -14.21 -30.22 1.49
N ALA A 592 -13.88 -29.09 0.87
CA ALA A 592 -14.19 -27.74 1.33
C ALA A 592 -15.02 -26.97 0.29
N VAL A 593 -16.32 -26.83 0.55
CA VAL A 593 -17.23 -25.96 -0.21
C VAL A 593 -17.99 -25.03 0.73
N ASN A 594 -18.21 -23.80 0.28
CA ASN A 594 -18.89 -22.76 1.05
C ASN A 594 -20.43 -22.91 1.03
N ASP A 595 -21.10 -21.95 1.65
CA ASP A 595 -22.55 -21.76 1.73
C ASP A 595 -23.25 -21.54 0.37
N GLU A 596 -22.52 -21.18 -0.70
CA GLU A 596 -23.01 -21.17 -2.09
C GLU A 596 -22.70 -22.48 -2.85
N GLY A 597 -21.96 -23.42 -2.25
CA GLY A 597 -21.45 -24.62 -2.93
C GLY A 597 -20.21 -24.37 -3.81
N LYS A 598 -19.53 -23.23 -3.66
CA LYS A 598 -18.26 -22.90 -4.32
C LYS A 598 -17.08 -23.47 -3.51
N VAL A 599 -16.02 -23.91 -4.18
CA VAL A 599 -14.83 -24.48 -3.52
C VAL A 599 -14.09 -23.42 -2.67
N GLY A 600 -13.54 -23.84 -1.54
CA GLY A 600 -12.72 -23.05 -0.62
C GLY A 600 -13.45 -22.63 0.67
N GLU A 601 -12.71 -22.54 1.77
CA GLU A 601 -13.23 -22.42 3.15
C GLU A 601 -14.04 -21.15 3.45
N LEU A 602 -13.77 -20.02 2.78
CA LEU A 602 -14.46 -18.75 3.06
C LEU A 602 -15.91 -18.76 2.58
N ASN A 603 -16.82 -18.18 3.37
CA ASN A 603 -18.24 -18.03 3.04
C ASN A 603 -18.51 -16.91 2.03
N ALA A 604 -19.75 -16.79 1.55
CA ALA A 604 -20.16 -15.78 0.58
C ALA A 604 -19.88 -14.34 1.05
N ALA A 605 -20.24 -14.02 2.30
CA ALA A 605 -20.09 -12.67 2.86
C ALA A 605 -18.62 -12.26 3.00
N ASP A 606 -17.73 -13.17 3.42
CA ASP A 606 -16.29 -12.91 3.48
C ASP A 606 -15.69 -12.67 2.09
N ARG A 607 -16.18 -13.38 1.06
CA ARG A 607 -15.73 -13.20 -0.32
C ARG A 607 -16.25 -11.92 -0.96
N ASP A 608 -17.48 -11.50 -0.65
CA ASP A 608 -18.03 -10.22 -1.10
C ASP A 608 -17.37 -9.04 -0.37
N ALA A 609 -17.15 -9.15 0.94
CA ALA A 609 -16.39 -8.17 1.71
C ALA A 609 -14.94 -8.05 1.21
N MET A 610 -14.30 -9.18 0.90
CA MET A 610 -12.97 -9.19 0.25
C MET A 610 -13.01 -8.52 -1.13
N ALA A 611 -14.07 -8.74 -1.93
CA ALA A 611 -14.20 -8.11 -3.25
C ALA A 611 -14.26 -6.58 -3.17
N GLN A 612 -14.98 -6.03 -2.18
CA GLN A 612 -14.99 -4.59 -1.88
C GLN A 612 -13.65 -4.11 -1.31
N PHE A 613 -13.04 -4.86 -0.38
CA PHE A 613 -11.73 -4.54 0.18
C PHE A 613 -10.65 -4.41 -0.91
N LEU A 614 -10.53 -5.38 -1.83
CA LEU A 614 -9.56 -5.34 -2.93
C LEU A 614 -9.71 -4.09 -3.82
N LEU A 615 -10.94 -3.57 -3.97
CA LEU A 615 -11.21 -2.36 -4.72
C LEU A 615 -11.00 -1.07 -3.91
N SER A 616 -10.99 -1.15 -2.57
CA SER A 616 -10.71 0.00 -1.69
C SER A 616 -9.23 0.30 -1.50
N VAL A 617 -8.33 -0.62 -1.86
CA VAL A 617 -6.88 -0.42 -1.71
C VAL A 617 -6.39 0.59 -2.73
N SER A 618 -5.80 1.70 -2.27
CA SER A 618 -5.28 2.77 -3.13
C SER A 618 -3.78 2.58 -3.43
N TYR A 619 -3.27 3.23 -4.49
CA TYR A 619 -1.84 3.51 -4.58
C TYR A 619 -1.44 4.56 -3.52
N PRO A 620 -0.19 4.57 -3.03
CA PRO A 620 0.31 5.66 -2.20
C PRO A 620 0.44 6.98 -3.00
N PRO A 621 0.66 8.12 -2.34
CA PRO A 621 1.01 9.38 -2.99
C PRO A 621 2.27 9.25 -3.86
N ALA A 622 2.38 10.06 -4.91
CA ALA A 622 3.50 10.01 -5.83
C ALA A 622 4.80 10.49 -5.15
N GLN A 623 5.76 9.57 -4.99
CA GLN A 623 7.03 9.73 -4.24
C GLN A 623 7.77 11.06 -4.43
N ARG A 624 7.67 11.71 -5.60
CA ARG A 624 8.35 12.99 -5.90
C ARG A 624 7.42 14.12 -6.34
N ARG A 625 6.10 14.08 -6.14
CA ARG A 625 5.27 15.29 -6.39
C ARG A 625 5.79 16.45 -5.53
N SER A 626 5.77 17.68 -6.07
CA SER A 626 5.98 18.88 -5.26
C SER A 626 4.86 19.01 -4.22
N TYR A 627 5.14 19.47 -3.00
CA TYR A 627 4.08 19.84 -2.06
C TYR A 627 3.23 21.04 -2.54
N THR A 628 3.66 21.79 -3.57
CA THR A 628 2.83 22.79 -4.29
C THR A 628 1.94 22.18 -5.37
N ASN A 629 1.89 20.85 -5.49
CA ASN A 629 1.18 20.07 -6.52
C ASN A 629 1.63 20.28 -7.98
N GLU A 630 2.47 21.28 -8.25
CA GLU A 630 3.15 21.54 -9.53
C GLU A 630 4.16 20.41 -9.88
N VAL A 631 4.36 20.13 -11.17
CA VAL A 631 5.44 19.24 -11.65
C VAL A 631 6.69 20.03 -12.04
N THR A 632 7.86 19.41 -11.99
CA THR A 632 9.09 20.02 -12.51
C THR A 632 9.04 20.14 -14.03
N SER A 633 9.74 21.13 -14.59
CA SER A 633 9.92 21.26 -16.04
C SER A 633 10.52 20.02 -16.70
N ARG A 634 11.32 19.24 -15.95
CA ARG A 634 11.90 17.97 -16.41
C ARG A 634 10.88 16.83 -16.44
N ALA A 635 9.93 16.79 -15.51
CA ALA A 635 8.78 15.88 -15.62
C ALA A 635 7.85 16.28 -16.77
N LEU A 636 7.65 17.59 -17.01
CA LEU A 636 6.88 18.11 -18.16
C LEU A 636 7.54 17.75 -19.51
N GLU A 637 8.86 17.90 -19.64
CA GLU A 637 9.65 17.35 -20.76
C GLU A 637 9.45 15.83 -20.90
N GLY A 638 9.31 15.11 -19.78
CA GLY A 638 9.01 13.68 -19.72
C GLY A 638 7.65 13.33 -20.31
N PHE A 639 6.58 14.01 -19.88
CA PHE A 639 5.22 13.86 -20.44
C PHE A 639 5.23 14.08 -21.95
N GLU A 640 5.86 15.15 -22.43
CA GLU A 640 5.95 15.43 -23.86
C GLU A 640 6.78 14.38 -24.60
N LEU A 641 7.94 13.98 -24.06
CA LEU A 641 8.79 12.95 -24.67
C LEU A 641 8.11 11.57 -24.71
N PHE A 642 7.34 11.22 -23.68
CA PHE A 642 6.66 9.93 -23.59
C PHE A 642 5.41 9.83 -24.47
N HIS A 643 4.60 10.89 -24.56
CA HIS A 643 3.34 10.86 -25.30
C HIS A 643 3.40 11.49 -26.71
N VAL A 644 4.37 12.36 -27.00
CA VAL A 644 4.35 13.22 -28.21
C VAL A 644 5.67 13.19 -29.01
N LYS A 645 6.81 13.50 -28.38
CA LYS A 645 8.11 13.73 -29.05
C LYS A 645 8.99 12.48 -29.21
N GLY A 646 8.73 11.39 -28.49
CA GLY A 646 9.51 10.14 -28.61
C GLY A 646 9.46 9.50 -30.01
N ASP A 647 8.47 9.88 -30.82
CA ASP A 647 8.24 9.43 -32.19
C ASP A 647 9.27 9.99 -33.18
N LEU A 648 10.01 11.05 -32.81
CA LEU A 648 10.90 11.82 -33.69
C LEU A 648 12.33 11.25 -33.86
N ASP A 649 12.56 10.01 -33.45
CA ASP A 649 13.79 9.28 -33.80
C ASP A 649 13.78 8.88 -35.28
N GLY A 650 14.93 8.98 -35.97
CA GLY A 650 15.10 8.60 -37.39
C GLY A 650 15.03 7.08 -37.68
N LYS A 651 14.15 6.34 -37.00
CA LYS A 651 13.91 4.90 -37.15
C LYS A 651 12.76 4.67 -38.15
N PRO A 652 12.79 3.62 -38.99
CA PRO A 652 11.70 3.31 -39.93
C PRO A 652 10.34 2.99 -39.28
N ARG A 653 10.32 2.68 -37.98
CA ARG A 653 9.14 2.56 -37.13
C ARG A 653 9.50 3.09 -35.73
N PRO A 654 8.97 4.23 -35.26
CA PRO A 654 9.23 4.71 -33.92
C PRO A 654 8.34 3.98 -32.89
N ASN A 655 8.95 3.12 -32.07
CA ASN A 655 8.29 2.56 -30.90
C ASN A 655 8.44 3.52 -29.71
N VAL A 656 7.50 4.44 -29.57
CA VAL A 656 7.35 5.24 -28.34
C VAL A 656 6.76 4.35 -27.24
N CYS A 657 7.20 4.48 -25.98
CA CYS A 657 6.58 3.73 -24.87
C CYS A 657 5.11 4.15 -24.68
N GLY A 658 4.83 5.46 -24.75
CA GLY A 658 3.48 5.99 -24.86
C GLY A 658 2.76 5.68 -26.19
N ASN A 659 3.31 4.83 -27.08
CA ASN A 659 2.50 4.20 -28.13
C ASN A 659 1.77 2.93 -27.66
N CYS A 660 2.24 2.29 -26.57
CA CYS A 660 1.62 1.12 -25.94
C CYS A 660 0.94 1.44 -24.60
N HIS A 661 1.38 2.51 -23.92
CA HIS A 661 0.90 2.89 -22.59
C HIS A 661 0.07 4.19 -22.63
N ARG A 662 -1.16 4.18 -22.10
CA ARG A 662 -2.18 5.22 -22.35
C ARG A 662 -2.78 5.90 -21.12
N MET A 663 -2.85 7.23 -21.16
CA MET A 663 -3.72 8.02 -20.27
C MET A 663 -5.13 7.38 -20.22
N PRO A 664 -5.77 7.25 -19.03
CA PRO A 664 -5.50 8.02 -17.81
C PRO A 664 -4.26 7.56 -17.01
N PHE A 665 -4.03 6.26 -16.85
CA PHE A 665 -3.04 5.74 -15.89
C PHE A 665 -1.82 5.06 -16.57
N LEU A 666 -1.51 5.49 -17.80
CA LEU A 666 -0.56 4.88 -18.74
C LEU A 666 -0.64 3.34 -18.77
N VAL A 667 -1.88 2.85 -18.88
CA VAL A 667 -2.25 1.43 -18.89
C VAL A 667 -1.76 0.75 -20.17
N SER A 668 -1.40 -0.53 -20.10
CA SER A 668 -1.10 -1.37 -21.27
C SER A 668 -2.39 -1.70 -22.02
N THR A 669 -2.71 -0.98 -23.09
CA THR A 669 -3.95 -1.19 -23.84
C THR A 669 -3.80 -2.32 -24.85
N ASN A 670 -4.48 -3.46 -24.60
CA ASN A 670 -4.76 -4.56 -25.54
C ASN A 670 -3.75 -4.69 -26.70
N THR A 671 -2.50 -5.03 -26.37
CA THR A 671 -1.47 -5.33 -27.39
C THR A 671 -1.89 -6.60 -28.10
N PRO A 672 -2.15 -6.58 -29.43
CA PRO A 672 -2.92 -7.62 -30.10
C PRO A 672 -2.21 -8.98 -30.09
N GLY A 673 -2.63 -9.84 -29.15
CA GLY A 673 -2.29 -11.25 -29.08
C GLY A 673 -1.03 -11.61 -28.29
N THR A 674 -0.60 -10.82 -27.31
CA THR A 674 0.34 -11.25 -26.21
C THR A 674 0.47 -10.17 -25.11
N GLY A 675 -0.64 -9.53 -24.72
CA GLY A 675 -0.62 -8.65 -23.55
C GLY A 675 -0.34 -9.46 -22.28
N MET A 676 0.69 -9.10 -21.52
CA MET A 676 0.65 -9.34 -20.08
C MET A 676 -0.33 -8.33 -19.50
N ASP A 677 -1.34 -8.86 -18.82
CA ASP A 677 -2.40 -8.05 -18.25
C ASP A 677 -1.92 -7.21 -17.07
N ALA A 678 -2.75 -6.25 -16.68
CA ALA A 678 -2.32 -4.99 -16.06
C ALA A 678 -1.23 -5.18 -15.00
N PRO A 679 -0.18 -4.37 -15.15
CA PRO A 679 -0.26 -3.21 -14.29
C PRO A 679 -0.11 -1.88 -15.03
N THR A 680 -0.61 -0.84 -14.39
CA THR A 680 -0.68 0.52 -14.96
C THR A 680 0.58 1.30 -14.61
N TRP A 681 1.02 2.19 -15.50
CA TRP A 681 2.18 3.05 -15.22
C TRP A 681 1.92 4.11 -14.14
N ARG A 682 0.69 4.26 -13.63
CA ARG A 682 0.46 4.95 -12.35
C ARG A 682 1.22 4.27 -11.20
N GLY A 683 1.47 2.96 -11.32
CA GLY A 683 2.43 2.21 -10.52
C GLY A 683 3.80 2.01 -11.18
N ALA A 684 4.22 2.77 -12.20
CA ALA A 684 5.55 2.56 -12.80
C ALA A 684 6.73 2.84 -11.82
N TYR A 685 6.50 3.66 -10.79
CA TYR A 685 7.45 3.82 -9.69
C TYR A 685 7.21 2.82 -8.53
N ASP A 686 6.07 2.10 -8.53
CA ASP A 686 5.81 0.96 -7.65
C ASP A 686 6.78 -0.16 -8.07
N ARG A 687 7.97 -0.14 -7.48
CA ARG A 687 9.13 -0.93 -7.91
C ARG A 687 8.90 -2.45 -7.88
N TRP A 688 8.00 -2.88 -7.01
CA TRP A 688 7.58 -4.27 -6.81
C TRP A 688 7.02 -4.91 -8.09
N LEU A 689 6.46 -4.06 -8.95
CA LEU A 689 5.63 -4.38 -10.09
C LEU A 689 6.37 -4.94 -11.31
N ILE A 690 7.57 -4.41 -11.60
CA ILE A 690 8.23 -4.54 -12.92
C ILE A 690 9.67 -5.05 -12.80
N LEU A 691 10.25 -5.05 -11.58
CA LEU A 691 11.69 -5.13 -11.36
C LEU A 691 12.17 -6.27 -10.43
N PRO A 692 11.59 -7.49 -10.47
CA PRO A 692 11.91 -8.53 -9.50
C PRO A 692 13.39 -8.92 -9.54
N GLN A 693 14.07 -8.84 -8.38
CA GLN A 693 15.53 -8.77 -8.20
C GLN A 693 16.36 -9.86 -8.94
N GLY A 694 16.56 -9.70 -10.25
CA GLY A 694 17.18 -10.69 -11.12
C GLY A 694 16.30 -11.90 -11.48
N ARG A 695 15.05 -11.99 -10.98
CA ARG A 695 14.23 -13.23 -11.05
C ARG A 695 13.65 -13.50 -12.44
N LEU A 696 13.12 -12.46 -13.11
CA LEU A 696 12.84 -12.45 -14.56
C LEU A 696 14.13 -12.31 -15.39
N ASN A 697 15.11 -11.60 -14.82
CA ASN A 697 16.27 -11.05 -15.51
C ASN A 697 17.51 -11.93 -15.31
N ILE A 698 17.48 -13.12 -15.95
CA ILE A 698 18.49 -14.19 -15.96
C ILE A 698 19.92 -13.68 -15.65
N ILE A 699 20.44 -14.09 -14.49
CA ILE A 699 21.66 -13.51 -13.91
C ILE A 699 22.97 -13.89 -14.65
N ASP A 700 22.88 -14.81 -15.62
CA ASP A 700 23.96 -15.13 -16.54
C ASP A 700 24.34 -13.93 -17.44
N PHE A 701 23.40 -13.03 -17.72
CA PHE A 701 23.68 -11.79 -18.43
C PHE A 701 24.35 -10.78 -17.49
N ASP A 702 25.63 -10.49 -17.73
CA ASP A 702 26.45 -9.58 -16.90
C ASP A 702 25.81 -8.19 -16.67
N PHE A 703 24.97 -7.70 -17.57
CA PHE A 703 24.31 -6.40 -17.42
C PHE A 703 23.13 -6.44 -16.43
N PHE A 704 22.36 -7.53 -16.37
CA PHE A 704 21.35 -7.73 -15.34
C PHE A 704 22.02 -7.99 -13.98
N ARG A 705 23.07 -8.82 -13.96
CA ARG A 705 23.79 -9.12 -12.71
C ARG A 705 24.36 -7.87 -12.05
N ARG A 706 25.04 -6.99 -12.79
CA ARG A 706 25.59 -5.73 -12.23
C ARG A 706 24.53 -4.85 -11.57
N VAL A 707 23.28 -4.90 -12.02
CA VAL A 707 22.21 -4.07 -11.46
C VAL A 707 21.57 -4.74 -10.24
N ALA A 708 21.38 -6.05 -10.23
CA ALA A 708 21.02 -6.79 -9.02
C ALA A 708 22.14 -6.70 -7.94
N GLU A 709 23.41 -6.78 -8.35
CA GLU A 709 24.57 -6.55 -7.48
C GLU A 709 24.52 -5.17 -6.79
N GLN A 710 23.88 -4.16 -7.40
CA GLN A 710 23.69 -2.80 -6.87
C GLN A 710 22.40 -2.61 -6.06
N GLY A 711 21.58 -3.65 -5.83
CA GLY A 711 20.28 -3.54 -5.16
C GLY A 711 19.11 -3.22 -6.08
N ALA A 712 19.28 -3.45 -7.39
CA ALA A 712 18.29 -3.19 -8.44
C ALA A 712 17.79 -1.73 -8.58
N PRO A 713 18.65 -0.69 -8.63
CA PRO A 713 18.20 0.72 -8.69
C PRO A 713 17.24 0.98 -9.85
N GLU A 714 16.06 1.49 -9.52
CA GLU A 714 14.86 1.46 -10.35
C GLU A 714 15.07 2.25 -11.64
N ARG A 715 15.49 3.52 -11.51
CA ARG A 715 15.86 4.41 -12.62
C ARG A 715 16.84 3.75 -13.61
N SER A 716 17.79 2.96 -13.12
CA SER A 716 18.80 2.31 -13.96
C SER A 716 18.26 1.10 -14.73
N ILE A 717 17.30 0.36 -14.17
CA ILE A 717 16.61 -0.69 -14.93
C ILE A 717 15.65 -0.06 -15.94
N TRP A 718 14.89 0.95 -15.54
CA TRP A 718 14.00 1.69 -16.43
C TRP A 718 14.73 2.29 -17.63
N GLN A 719 15.93 2.85 -17.43
CA GLN A 719 16.82 3.30 -18.51
C GLN A 719 17.17 2.20 -19.53
N PHE A 720 17.19 0.90 -19.19
CA PHE A 720 17.44 -0.17 -20.16
C PHE A 720 16.37 -0.26 -21.24
N SER A 721 15.11 0.08 -20.95
CA SER A 721 14.04 0.11 -21.95
C SER A 721 14.34 1.09 -23.11
N TRP A 722 15.17 2.11 -22.87
CA TRP A 722 15.67 3.07 -23.87
C TRP A 722 17.15 2.85 -24.23
N GLY A 723 17.69 1.66 -23.94
CA GLY A 723 19.06 1.26 -24.26
C GLY A 723 20.13 1.89 -23.38
N GLY A 724 19.83 2.17 -22.11
CA GLY A 724 20.76 2.75 -21.13
C GLY A 724 21.07 4.23 -21.35
N ARG A 725 20.16 4.98 -21.99
CA ARG A 725 20.41 6.35 -22.46
C ARG A 725 19.84 7.40 -21.49
N PRO A 726 20.60 8.45 -21.12
CA PRO A 726 20.10 9.57 -20.30
C PRO A 726 18.89 10.33 -20.88
N ARG A 727 18.53 10.11 -22.15
CA ARG A 727 17.27 10.63 -22.74
C ARG A 727 16.02 10.06 -22.07
N PHE A 728 16.10 8.94 -21.35
CA PHE A 728 14.98 8.46 -20.54
C PHE A 728 14.75 9.33 -19.29
N ASP A 729 15.74 10.07 -18.81
CA ASP A 729 15.65 10.73 -17.51
C ASP A 729 14.44 11.67 -17.30
N PRO A 730 14.01 12.50 -18.29
CA PRO A 730 12.76 13.26 -18.16
C PRO A 730 11.53 12.37 -17.94
N VAL A 731 11.48 11.21 -18.61
CA VAL A 731 10.42 10.19 -18.44
C VAL A 731 10.51 9.54 -17.05
N TRP A 732 11.70 9.41 -16.47
CA TRP A 732 11.80 8.97 -15.07
C TRP A 732 11.22 10.01 -14.11
N GLU A 733 11.54 11.30 -14.26
CA GLU A 733 10.96 12.31 -13.37
C GLU A 733 9.41 12.38 -13.57
N MET A 734 8.90 12.24 -14.80
CA MET A 734 7.47 12.08 -15.09
C MET A 734 6.83 10.89 -14.34
N VAL A 735 7.53 9.76 -14.23
CA VAL A 735 7.05 8.54 -13.54
C VAL A 735 6.95 8.72 -12.03
N VAL A 736 7.87 9.47 -11.41
CA VAL A 736 7.88 9.69 -9.95
C VAL A 736 7.14 10.96 -9.50
N GLU A 737 6.86 11.88 -10.42
CA GLU A 737 6.08 13.11 -10.18
C GLU A 737 4.62 13.03 -10.70
N GLY A 738 4.25 11.98 -11.44
CA GLY A 738 2.91 11.82 -12.02
C GLY A 738 1.83 11.52 -10.97
N SER A 739 0.63 12.08 -11.15
CA SER A 739 -0.49 11.97 -10.20
C SER A 739 -0.94 10.51 -9.97
N THR A 740 -0.86 10.07 -8.72
CA THR A 740 -1.52 8.86 -8.22
C THR A 740 -2.92 9.09 -7.64
N GLY A 741 -3.47 10.31 -7.78
CA GLY A 741 -4.79 10.69 -7.26
C GLY A 741 -4.78 11.60 -6.04
N PHE A 742 -3.61 11.87 -5.46
CA PHE A 742 -3.45 12.75 -4.31
C PHE A 742 -2.85 14.08 -4.72
N ALA A 743 -3.30 15.18 -4.09
CA ALA A 743 -2.58 16.45 -4.17
C ALA A 743 -1.17 16.26 -3.61
N GLY A 744 -0.15 16.90 -4.19
CA GLY A 744 1.21 16.84 -3.63
C GLY A 744 1.33 17.37 -2.18
N ALA A 745 0.38 18.21 -1.74
CA ALA A 745 0.26 18.67 -0.36
C ALA A 745 -0.28 17.62 0.62
N PHE A 746 -0.90 16.53 0.15
CA PHE A 746 -1.46 15.49 1.02
C PHE A 746 -0.37 14.78 1.84
N GLY A 747 -0.71 14.48 3.10
CA GLY A 747 0.19 13.90 4.09
C GLY A 747 1.23 14.89 4.63
N ARG A 748 1.50 16.02 3.97
CA ARG A 748 2.57 16.94 4.37
C ARG A 748 2.26 17.59 5.72
N GLN A 749 3.31 17.77 6.52
CA GLN A 749 3.21 18.25 7.90
C GLN A 749 4.22 19.35 8.21
N VAL A 750 3.84 20.26 9.11
CA VAL A 750 4.78 21.21 9.73
C VAL A 750 4.39 21.46 11.18
N THR A 751 5.34 21.35 12.11
CA THR A 751 5.13 21.75 13.50
C THR A 751 5.61 23.19 13.70
N LEU A 752 4.71 24.06 14.18
CA LEU A 752 4.97 25.43 14.57
C LEU A 752 5.25 25.50 16.08
N SER A 753 6.38 26.08 16.46
CA SER A 753 6.87 26.25 17.83
C SER A 753 7.97 27.32 17.85
N ALA A 754 8.43 27.74 19.02
CA ALA A 754 9.51 28.73 19.16
C ALA A 754 10.80 28.35 18.39
N ASP A 755 11.12 27.06 18.26
CA ASP A 755 12.29 26.59 17.51
C ASP A 755 12.11 26.64 15.98
N THR A 756 10.86 26.58 15.50
CA THR A 756 10.55 26.36 14.07
C THR A 756 9.92 27.56 13.38
N VAL A 757 9.27 28.46 14.12
CA VAL A 757 8.45 29.56 13.60
C VAL A 757 9.21 30.51 12.66
N ASP A 758 10.45 30.86 12.99
CA ASP A 758 11.29 31.76 12.18
C ASP A 758 12.10 31.03 11.08
N GLN A 759 11.93 29.71 10.90
CA GLN A 759 12.66 28.96 9.88
C GLN A 759 11.97 29.12 8.50
N PRO A 760 12.68 29.55 7.44
CA PRO A 760 12.05 29.80 6.12
C PRO A 760 11.33 28.58 5.51
N SER A 761 11.78 27.36 5.83
CA SER A 761 11.13 26.12 5.37
C SER A 761 9.81 25.82 6.09
N THR A 762 9.63 26.29 7.33
CA THR A 762 8.35 26.26 8.05
C THR A 762 7.34 27.15 7.33
N THR A 763 7.74 28.40 7.05
CA THR A 763 6.90 29.38 6.34
C THR A 763 6.52 28.88 4.95
N GLU A 764 7.49 28.44 4.14
CA GLU A 764 7.27 28.02 2.76
C GLU A 764 6.37 26.77 2.65
N LEU A 765 6.46 25.84 3.60
CA LEU A 765 5.58 24.67 3.63
C LEU A 765 4.18 25.04 4.11
N LEU A 766 4.06 25.87 5.15
CA LEU A 766 2.77 26.36 5.64
C LEU A 766 2.03 27.20 4.58
N ASP A 767 2.74 28.03 3.82
CA ASP A 767 2.18 28.78 2.68
C ASP A 767 1.52 27.85 1.66
N ALA A 768 2.18 26.73 1.34
CA ALA A 768 1.68 25.77 0.37
C ALA A 768 0.52 24.91 0.94
N LEU A 769 0.56 24.56 2.23
CA LEU A 769 -0.54 23.89 2.91
C LEU A 769 -1.82 24.75 2.93
N GLU A 770 -1.71 26.02 3.31
CA GLU A 770 -2.84 26.95 3.29
C GLU A 770 -3.36 27.21 1.88
N VAL A 771 -2.47 27.27 0.88
CA VAL A 771 -2.85 27.34 -0.54
C VAL A 771 -3.65 26.11 -0.95
N ALA A 772 -3.19 24.90 -0.63
CA ALA A 772 -3.92 23.67 -0.96
C ALA A 772 -5.28 23.57 -0.23
N GLY A 773 -5.36 24.07 1.01
CA GLY A 773 -6.62 24.24 1.73
C GLY A 773 -7.58 25.24 1.06
N ARG A 774 -7.09 26.43 0.68
CA ARG A 774 -7.86 27.45 -0.07
C ARG A 774 -8.33 26.95 -1.44
N GLU A 775 -7.57 26.07 -2.08
CA GLU A 775 -7.95 25.45 -3.35
C GLU A 775 -8.92 24.25 -3.20
N GLU A 776 -9.36 23.90 -1.98
CA GLU A 776 -10.17 22.70 -1.65
C GLU A 776 -9.51 21.37 -2.08
N ALA A 777 -8.18 21.38 -2.24
CA ALA A 777 -7.37 20.24 -2.66
C ALA A 777 -7.12 19.24 -1.51
N VAL A 778 -7.07 19.73 -0.26
CA VAL A 778 -6.85 18.97 0.98
C VAL A 778 -7.65 19.59 2.12
N LEU A 779 -7.96 18.80 3.16
CA LEU A 779 -8.46 19.30 4.44
C LEU A 779 -7.26 19.59 5.35
N LEU A 780 -6.96 20.87 5.58
CA LEU A 780 -5.87 21.29 6.48
C LEU A 780 -6.38 21.35 7.93
N LEU A 781 -5.80 20.50 8.78
CA LEU A 781 -6.07 20.45 10.23
C LEU A 781 -4.84 20.90 11.02
N VAL A 782 -5.05 21.35 12.26
CA VAL A 782 -3.98 21.69 13.21
C VAL A 782 -4.28 21.04 14.55
N ASN A 783 -3.36 20.20 15.03
CA ASN A 783 -3.42 19.58 16.35
C ASN A 783 -2.24 20.05 17.21
N GLY A 784 -2.49 20.43 18.46
CA GLY A 784 -1.47 21.06 19.29
C GLY A 784 -1.92 21.37 20.71
N VAL A 785 -1.18 22.27 21.36
CA VAL A 785 -1.36 22.68 22.75
C VAL A 785 -1.12 24.18 22.93
N LEU A 786 -1.98 24.84 23.71
CA LEU A 786 -1.76 26.18 24.26
C LEU A 786 -1.25 26.06 25.71
N LEU A 787 -0.28 26.89 26.07
CA LEU A 787 0.52 26.79 27.28
C LEU A 787 0.37 28.08 28.12
N ASP A 788 -0.56 28.10 29.07
CA ASP A 788 -0.90 29.30 29.89
C ASP A 788 -0.17 29.29 31.26
N GLY A 789 1.14 28.97 31.24
CA GLY A 789 2.09 29.03 32.37
C GLY A 789 1.78 28.22 33.65
N LYS A 790 0.61 27.57 33.71
CA LYS A 790 0.09 26.73 34.82
C LYS A 790 -0.88 25.64 34.34
N LYS A 791 -1.19 25.60 33.05
CA LYS A 791 -2.15 24.70 32.45
C LYS A 791 -1.92 24.61 30.94
N SER A 792 -1.80 23.38 30.44
CA SER A 792 -1.93 23.07 29.03
C SER A 792 -3.39 22.88 28.60
N ILE A 793 -3.70 23.31 27.38
CA ILE A 793 -5.00 23.18 26.74
C ILE A 793 -4.79 22.59 25.36
N SER A 794 -5.16 21.33 25.15
CA SER A 794 -5.15 20.70 23.83
C SER A 794 -6.06 21.44 22.85
N VAL A 795 -5.62 21.54 21.60
CA VAL A 795 -6.27 22.31 20.54
C VAL A 795 -6.34 21.48 19.26
N SER A 796 -7.55 21.28 18.75
CA SER A 796 -7.81 20.90 17.35
C SER A 796 -8.48 22.08 16.61
N LEU A 797 -7.95 22.43 15.44
CA LEU A 797 -8.47 23.47 14.55
C LEU A 797 -8.65 22.95 13.11
N THR A 798 -9.73 23.36 12.46
CA THR A 798 -9.97 23.18 11.02
C THR A 798 -9.62 24.48 10.27
N PHE A 799 -8.91 24.42 9.14
CA PHE A 799 -8.72 25.58 8.26
C PHE A 799 -10.02 25.93 7.50
N ASP A 800 -10.39 27.22 7.49
CA ASP A 800 -11.55 27.77 6.77
C ASP A 800 -11.10 28.47 5.47
N PRO A 801 -11.39 27.90 4.28
CA PRO A 801 -11.04 28.49 3.00
C PRO A 801 -11.98 29.63 2.55
N SER A 802 -13.06 29.92 3.28
CA SER A 802 -14.02 30.98 2.93
C SER A 802 -13.56 32.41 3.30
N VAL A 803 -12.45 32.51 4.03
CA VAL A 803 -11.85 33.79 4.47
C VAL A 803 -10.65 34.15 3.59
N ASP A 804 -10.56 35.41 3.16
CA ASP A 804 -9.57 35.92 2.18
C ASP A 804 -8.09 35.73 2.58
N GLN A 805 -7.80 35.58 3.88
CA GLN A 805 -6.47 35.24 4.42
C GLN A 805 -6.41 33.83 5.05
N GLY A 806 -7.52 33.11 5.09
CA GLY A 806 -7.70 31.89 5.89
C GLY A 806 -7.89 32.17 7.39
N ASN A 807 -8.54 31.25 8.08
CA ASN A 807 -8.68 31.23 9.55
C ASN A 807 -8.69 29.79 10.05
N TYR A 808 -8.24 29.56 11.29
CA TYR A 808 -8.23 28.25 11.92
C TYR A 808 -9.30 28.19 13.01
N ILE A 809 -10.41 27.48 12.74
CA ILE A 809 -11.59 27.42 13.61
C ILE A 809 -11.50 26.21 14.55
N SER A 810 -11.64 26.43 15.86
CA SER A 810 -11.59 25.36 16.86
C SER A 810 -12.75 24.38 16.74
N GLU A 811 -12.43 23.09 16.76
CA GLU A 811 -13.43 22.02 16.65
C GLU A 811 -14.29 21.90 17.91
N HIS A 812 -13.69 22.12 19.08
CA HIS A 812 -14.39 22.11 20.37
C HIS A 812 -15.26 23.35 20.59
N ASN A 813 -14.95 24.46 19.92
CA ASN A 813 -15.67 25.73 20.05
C ASN A 813 -15.64 26.51 18.72
N LYS A 814 -16.60 26.26 17.82
CA LYS A 814 -16.70 26.91 16.50
C LYS A 814 -16.92 28.45 16.53
N ARG A 815 -16.93 29.09 17.71
CA ARG A 815 -16.87 30.57 17.88
C ARG A 815 -15.45 31.10 18.12
N GLN A 816 -14.48 30.22 18.29
CA GLN A 816 -13.09 30.53 18.59
C GLN A 816 -12.27 30.18 17.35
N SER A 817 -11.63 31.20 16.78
CA SER A 817 -10.82 31.09 15.58
C SER A 817 -9.52 31.87 15.75
N TYR A 818 -8.45 31.40 15.13
CA TYR A 818 -7.14 32.02 15.13
C TYR A 818 -6.73 32.40 13.71
N THR A 819 -6.14 33.59 13.55
CA THR A 819 -5.38 33.91 12.34
C THR A 819 -4.03 33.19 12.36
N ARG A 820 -3.39 33.06 11.20
CA ARG A 820 -2.00 32.57 11.11
C ARG A 820 -1.04 33.42 11.96
N ASP A 821 -1.18 34.73 11.93
CA ASP A 821 -0.35 35.67 12.70
C ASP A 821 -0.48 35.43 14.21
N GLN A 822 -1.68 35.14 14.71
CA GLN A 822 -1.90 34.82 16.13
C GLN A 822 -1.24 33.51 16.55
N LEU A 823 -1.33 32.46 15.73
CA LEU A 823 -0.62 31.19 15.99
C LEU A 823 0.90 31.36 15.90
N THR A 824 1.37 32.29 15.06
CA THR A 824 2.79 32.65 14.90
C THR A 824 3.31 33.41 16.13
N GLU A 825 2.58 34.41 16.62
CA GLU A 825 2.93 35.19 17.83
C GLU A 825 2.94 34.30 19.09
N LEU A 826 1.95 33.41 19.24
CA LEU A 826 1.91 32.43 20.32
C LEU A 826 3.03 31.39 20.21
N ALA A 827 3.42 30.97 19.00
CA ALA A 827 4.59 30.10 18.82
C ALA A 827 5.91 30.80 19.15
N GLN A 828 6.07 32.08 18.79
CA GLN A 828 7.27 32.88 19.09
C GLN A 828 7.45 33.17 20.58
N THR A 829 6.36 33.29 21.34
CA THR A 829 6.39 33.44 22.82
C THR A 829 6.61 32.11 23.56
N GLY A 830 6.33 30.98 22.90
CA GLY A 830 6.32 29.65 23.51
C GLY A 830 4.97 29.25 24.10
N ASP A 831 3.93 30.08 23.95
CA ASP A 831 2.58 29.86 24.46
C ASP A 831 1.75 28.90 23.54
N PHE A 832 2.27 28.51 22.38
CA PHE A 832 1.66 27.53 21.46
C PHE A 832 2.68 26.58 20.82
N ILE A 833 2.30 25.30 20.71
CA ILE A 833 2.94 24.32 19.85
C ILE A 833 1.83 23.62 19.05
N GLY A 834 1.97 23.52 17.72
CA GLY A 834 0.97 22.82 16.91
C GLY A 834 1.47 22.30 15.57
N THR A 835 1.05 21.08 15.23
CA THR A 835 1.34 20.41 13.96
C THR A 835 0.18 20.59 12.99
N PHE A 836 0.47 21.22 11.86
CA PHE A 836 -0.42 21.44 10.73
C PHE A 836 -0.27 20.23 9.79
N THR A 837 -1.37 19.56 9.44
CA THR A 837 -1.39 18.34 8.62
C THR A 837 -2.47 18.43 7.54
N ALA A 838 -2.13 18.10 6.30
CA ALA A 838 -3.08 18.03 5.18
C ALA A 838 -3.62 16.61 4.98
N HIS A 839 -4.88 16.39 5.35
CA HIS A 839 -5.64 15.15 5.18
C HIS A 839 -6.52 15.21 3.92
N MET A 840 -7.15 14.08 3.55
CA MET A 840 -8.30 14.08 2.64
C MET A 840 -9.59 14.38 3.40
N GLY A 841 -10.62 14.84 2.70
CA GLY A 841 -11.99 14.88 3.23
C GLY A 841 -12.69 13.52 3.11
N SER A 842 -14.02 13.51 3.22
CA SER A 842 -14.83 12.29 3.21
C SER A 842 -14.88 11.53 1.86
N SER A 843 -14.45 12.16 0.78
CA SER A 843 -14.70 11.72 -0.61
C SER A 843 -13.59 10.84 -1.20
N VAL A 844 -13.08 9.87 -0.42
CA VAL A 844 -11.93 9.01 -0.76
C VAL A 844 -12.09 7.53 -0.34
N ASP A 845 -13.33 7.05 -0.28
CA ASP A 845 -13.66 5.66 0.03
C ASP A 845 -13.98 4.83 -1.24
N PHE A 846 -14.44 3.59 -1.06
CA PHE A 846 -14.89 2.70 -2.14
C PHE A 846 -16.00 3.31 -3.04
N ASN A 847 -16.87 4.15 -2.47
CA ASN A 847 -18.01 4.76 -3.17
C ASN A 847 -17.61 6.03 -3.95
N HIS A 848 -16.45 6.62 -3.64
CA HIS A 848 -15.89 7.81 -4.29
C HIS A 848 -14.60 7.48 -5.08
N PRO A 849 -14.66 6.60 -6.10
CA PRO A 849 -13.49 6.19 -6.89
C PRO A 849 -12.89 7.36 -7.68
N GLN A 850 -11.61 7.24 -8.05
CA GLN A 850 -10.85 8.36 -8.59
C GLN A 850 -11.40 8.90 -9.93
N PRO A 851 -11.52 10.23 -10.10
CA PRO A 851 -11.75 10.87 -11.40
C PRO A 851 -10.69 10.46 -12.43
N ALA A 852 -11.06 10.28 -13.70
CA ALA A 852 -10.09 9.93 -14.73
C ALA A 852 -10.40 10.62 -16.07
N ILE A 853 -9.36 11.11 -16.77
CA ILE A 853 -9.46 11.86 -18.04
C ILE A 853 -8.48 11.33 -19.10
N TRP A 854 -8.97 11.13 -20.32
CA TRP A 854 -8.18 10.62 -21.44
C TRP A 854 -8.67 11.11 -22.81
N THR A 855 -7.90 10.86 -23.86
CA THR A 855 -8.24 11.29 -25.23
C THR A 855 -9.49 10.59 -25.74
N LEU A 856 -10.40 11.33 -26.40
CA LEU A 856 -11.74 10.88 -26.80
C LEU A 856 -11.79 9.45 -27.39
N GLY A 857 -12.51 8.57 -26.70
CA GLY A 857 -12.80 7.20 -27.15
C GLY A 857 -12.85 6.18 -26.01
N PRO A 858 -13.33 4.95 -26.28
CA PRO A 858 -13.27 3.84 -25.33
C PRO A 858 -11.81 3.53 -24.91
N ILE A 859 -11.59 3.48 -23.59
CA ILE A 859 -10.27 3.31 -22.96
C ILE A 859 -9.57 2.02 -23.41
N GLU A 860 -10.31 0.92 -23.47
CA GLU A 860 -9.86 -0.44 -23.82
C GLU A 860 -9.51 -0.59 -25.31
N LYS A 861 -9.81 0.41 -26.14
CA LYS A 861 -9.51 0.43 -27.58
C LYS A 861 -8.49 1.51 -27.98
N GLN A 862 -7.98 2.31 -27.04
CA GLN A 862 -6.96 3.33 -27.35
C GLN A 862 -5.68 2.67 -27.88
N ARG A 863 -5.14 3.16 -29.02
CA ARG A 863 -3.89 2.67 -29.62
C ARG A 863 -3.36 3.65 -30.67
N GLY A 864 -2.05 3.67 -30.89
CA GLY A 864 -1.40 4.63 -31.80
C GLY A 864 -1.46 6.08 -31.29
N LYS A 865 -0.72 6.98 -31.97
CA LYS A 865 -0.48 8.36 -31.53
C LYS A 865 -1.76 9.06 -31.00
N GLN A 866 -1.70 9.51 -29.75
CA GLN A 866 -2.79 10.24 -29.11
C GLN A 866 -2.94 11.67 -29.68
N VAL A 867 -4.18 12.17 -29.67
CA VAL A 867 -4.55 13.51 -30.11
C VAL A 867 -5.02 14.30 -28.90
N PHE A 868 -4.14 15.15 -28.38
CA PHE A 868 -4.43 16.03 -27.24
C PHE A 868 -5.18 17.29 -27.69
N PRO A 869 -6.04 17.89 -26.83
CA PRO A 869 -6.74 19.12 -27.17
C PRO A 869 -5.80 20.30 -27.41
N THR A 870 -6.22 21.24 -28.25
CA THR A 870 -5.64 22.58 -28.35
C THR A 870 -6.74 23.61 -28.14
N LEU A 871 -6.48 24.59 -27.27
CA LEU A 871 -7.34 25.71 -26.93
C LEU A 871 -6.77 27.03 -27.48
N SER A 872 -7.63 28.02 -27.68
CA SER A 872 -7.28 29.42 -27.94
C SER A 872 -8.36 30.35 -27.40
N ASN A 873 -8.25 31.68 -27.55
CA ASN A 873 -9.25 32.58 -26.97
C ASN A 873 -10.63 32.46 -27.66
N GLU A 874 -10.66 32.04 -28.93
CA GLU A 874 -11.91 31.69 -29.64
C GLU A 874 -12.46 30.31 -29.25
N LYS A 875 -11.70 29.51 -28.50
CA LYS A 875 -12.00 28.11 -28.19
C LYS A 875 -11.34 27.69 -26.86
N ASN A 876 -11.92 28.14 -25.76
CA ASN A 876 -11.49 27.84 -24.39
C ASN A 876 -11.95 26.45 -23.87
N THR A 877 -12.87 25.78 -24.58
CA THR A 877 -13.44 24.50 -24.18
C THR A 877 -12.79 23.32 -24.89
N MET A 878 -12.35 22.31 -24.13
CA MET A 878 -11.93 21.01 -24.65
C MET A 878 -13.02 19.94 -24.46
N ARG A 879 -12.95 18.89 -25.28
CA ARG A 879 -13.72 17.66 -25.11
C ARG A 879 -12.76 16.49 -24.96
N VAL A 880 -12.87 15.77 -23.86
CA VAL A 880 -12.06 14.59 -23.50
C VAL A 880 -13.00 13.46 -23.11
N SER A 881 -12.50 12.22 -23.03
CA SER A 881 -13.25 11.14 -22.38
C SER A 881 -12.91 11.11 -20.89
N GLY A 882 -13.87 10.71 -20.05
CA GLY A 882 -13.67 10.69 -18.61
C GLY A 882 -14.77 10.01 -17.80
N ARG A 883 -14.53 9.83 -16.50
CA ARG A 883 -15.45 9.23 -15.52
C ARG A 883 -15.26 9.79 -14.10
N HIS A 884 -16.27 9.56 -13.25
CA HIS A 884 -16.28 9.84 -11.80
C HIS A 884 -16.14 11.32 -11.40
N PHE A 885 -16.72 12.25 -12.17
CA PHE A 885 -16.84 13.66 -11.79
C PHE A 885 -18.17 13.94 -11.07
N GLY A 886 -18.14 14.75 -10.01
CA GLY A 886 -19.32 15.40 -9.42
C GLY A 886 -19.79 16.62 -10.22
N GLU A 887 -20.96 17.16 -9.88
CA GLU A 887 -21.49 18.41 -10.48
C GLU A 887 -20.70 19.66 -10.08
N ASP A 888 -19.90 19.55 -9.01
CA ASP A 888 -19.08 20.60 -8.40
C ASP A 888 -17.57 20.45 -8.68
N ALA A 889 -17.18 19.52 -9.54
CA ALA A 889 -15.80 19.18 -9.83
C ALA A 889 -14.95 20.40 -10.25
N ARG A 890 -13.77 20.53 -9.63
CA ARG A 890 -12.83 21.63 -9.81
C ARG A 890 -11.83 21.34 -10.93
N VAL A 891 -11.45 22.37 -11.68
CA VAL A 891 -10.42 22.29 -12.74
C VAL A 891 -9.08 22.78 -12.18
N PHE A 892 -8.02 22.02 -12.43
CA PHE A 892 -6.64 22.38 -12.09
C PHE A 892 -5.77 22.37 -13.35
N VAL A 893 -4.89 23.35 -13.49
CA VAL A 893 -3.92 23.48 -14.57
C VAL A 893 -2.52 23.63 -13.97
N ASP A 894 -1.58 22.82 -14.44
CA ASP A 894 -0.19 22.73 -13.95
C ASP A 894 -0.09 22.58 -12.41
N GLY A 895 -1.06 21.87 -11.83
CA GLY A 895 -1.19 21.60 -10.40
C GLY A 895 -2.04 22.60 -9.61
N ARG A 896 -2.47 23.72 -10.22
CA ARG A 896 -3.13 24.85 -9.55
C ARG A 896 -4.58 25.04 -9.99
N ARG A 897 -5.49 25.33 -9.05
CA ARG A 897 -6.91 25.52 -9.34
C ARG A 897 -7.14 26.75 -10.23
N VAL A 898 -7.99 26.58 -11.24
CA VAL A 898 -8.41 27.65 -12.14
C VAL A 898 -9.94 27.80 -12.16
N ALA A 899 -10.41 28.96 -12.61
CA ALA A 899 -11.83 29.14 -12.92
C ALA A 899 -12.16 28.41 -14.24
N GLY A 900 -13.27 27.68 -14.25
CA GLY A 900 -13.67 26.78 -15.33
C GLY A 900 -14.85 25.90 -14.94
N THR A 901 -15.36 25.11 -15.89
CA THR A 901 -16.49 24.18 -15.66
C THR A 901 -16.21 22.79 -16.20
N VAL A 902 -16.84 21.77 -15.59
CA VAL A 902 -16.79 20.37 -16.03
C VAL A 902 -18.22 19.87 -16.23
N MET A 903 -18.52 19.33 -17.42
CA MET A 903 -19.80 18.70 -17.72
C MET A 903 -19.58 17.31 -18.31
N LEU A 904 -20.08 16.26 -17.65
CA LEU A 904 -19.99 14.88 -18.11
C LEU A 904 -21.27 14.45 -18.84
N ASP A 905 -21.15 14.11 -20.12
CA ASP A 905 -22.19 13.46 -20.91
C ASP A 905 -21.76 12.02 -21.26
N ASN A 906 -22.41 11.03 -20.64
CA ASN A 906 -22.12 9.59 -20.71
C ASN A 906 -20.68 9.20 -20.30
N SER A 907 -19.70 9.48 -21.15
CA SER A 907 -18.26 9.26 -20.91
C SER A 907 -17.39 10.28 -21.67
N VAL A 908 -17.97 11.43 -22.01
CA VAL A 908 -17.31 12.58 -22.63
C VAL A 908 -17.45 13.77 -21.70
N ALA A 909 -16.33 14.23 -21.14
CA ALA A 909 -16.28 15.47 -20.40
C ALA A 909 -16.04 16.64 -21.37
N SER A 910 -16.91 17.65 -21.31
CA SER A 910 -16.61 18.99 -21.79
C SER A 910 -16.01 19.77 -20.64
N ILE A 911 -14.81 20.32 -20.83
CA ILE A 911 -14.08 21.07 -19.80
C ILE A 911 -13.78 22.46 -20.37
N GLU A 912 -14.30 23.49 -19.72
CA GLU A 912 -14.09 24.90 -20.03
C GLU A 912 -13.10 25.50 -19.04
N ILE A 913 -12.22 26.39 -19.52
CA ILE A 913 -11.26 27.13 -18.69
C ILE A 913 -11.47 28.62 -18.96
N ASP A 914 -11.81 29.40 -17.94
CA ASP A 914 -12.24 30.81 -18.09
C ASP A 914 -11.07 31.73 -18.47
N THR A 915 -9.86 31.38 -18.07
CA THR A 915 -8.62 32.11 -18.40
C THR A 915 -7.54 31.09 -18.72
N LEU A 916 -7.13 31.04 -19.99
CA LEU A 916 -6.10 30.12 -20.46
C LEU A 916 -4.71 30.52 -19.93
N PRO A 917 -3.81 29.55 -19.69
CA PRO A 917 -2.40 29.82 -19.40
C PRO A 917 -1.66 30.37 -20.64
N ASP A 918 -0.33 30.45 -20.57
CA ASP A 918 0.52 30.92 -21.66
C ASP A 918 0.55 29.98 -22.90
N ASP A 919 1.27 30.39 -23.94
CA ASP A 919 1.39 29.61 -25.19
C ASP A 919 2.31 28.41 -24.97
N GLY A 920 1.80 27.17 -25.07
CA GLY A 920 2.57 25.99 -24.66
C GLY A 920 1.80 24.68 -24.49
N MET A 921 2.44 23.75 -23.77
CA MET A 921 1.88 22.48 -23.33
C MET A 921 1.66 22.53 -21.82
N HIS A 922 0.47 22.11 -21.38
CA HIS A 922 0.02 22.20 -19.99
C HIS A 922 -0.57 20.86 -19.52
N LEU A 923 -0.58 20.65 -18.22
CA LEU A 923 -1.19 19.49 -17.58
C LEU A 923 -2.51 19.88 -16.91
N LEU A 924 -3.59 19.24 -17.33
CA LEU A 924 -4.91 19.34 -16.73
C LEU A 924 -5.07 18.27 -15.64
N GLN A 925 -5.72 18.62 -14.53
CA GLN A 925 -6.35 17.67 -13.63
C GLN A 925 -7.79 18.12 -13.32
N VAL A 926 -8.64 17.16 -12.94
CA VAL A 926 -9.98 17.42 -12.41
C VAL A 926 -10.11 16.73 -11.06
N GLN A 927 -10.70 17.40 -10.07
CA GLN A 927 -10.87 16.89 -8.71
C GLN A 927 -12.33 17.07 -8.26
N ASN A 928 -12.91 16.07 -7.58
CA ASN A 928 -14.13 16.30 -6.79
C ASN A 928 -13.70 16.96 -5.46
N PRO A 929 -14.36 18.02 -4.95
CA PRO A 929 -13.87 18.77 -3.79
C PRO A 929 -13.51 17.90 -2.58
N LEU A 930 -12.32 18.13 -2.01
CA LEU A 930 -11.71 17.35 -0.92
C LEU A 930 -11.55 15.83 -1.17
N GLY A 931 -11.80 15.35 -2.39
CA GLY A 931 -11.60 13.98 -2.85
C GLY A 931 -10.38 13.80 -3.75
N LEU A 932 -10.28 12.65 -4.41
CA LEU A 932 -9.13 12.34 -5.28
C LEU A 932 -9.08 13.20 -6.55
N PHE A 933 -7.86 13.50 -6.98
CA PHE A 933 -7.51 14.15 -8.25
C PHE A 933 -7.53 13.15 -9.41
N SER A 934 -7.72 13.62 -10.64
CA SER A 934 -7.42 12.81 -11.82
C SER A 934 -5.91 12.63 -12.04
N ASN A 935 -5.59 11.74 -12.98
CA ASN A 935 -4.31 11.76 -13.67
C ASN A 935 -4.01 13.16 -14.25
N ASP A 936 -2.74 13.49 -14.40
CA ASP A 936 -2.31 14.59 -15.26
C ASP A 936 -2.70 14.29 -16.72
N PHE A 937 -3.20 15.27 -17.45
CA PHE A 937 -3.62 15.12 -18.85
C PHE A 937 -3.12 16.26 -19.72
N ILE A 938 -2.41 15.91 -20.80
CA ILE A 938 -1.79 16.89 -21.69
C ILE A 938 -2.86 17.65 -22.50
N PHE A 939 -2.77 18.97 -22.49
CA PHE A 939 -3.40 19.84 -23.49
C PHE A 939 -2.43 20.93 -23.95
N TYR A 940 -2.80 21.64 -25.01
CA TYR A 940 -2.04 22.75 -25.56
C TYR A 940 -2.87 24.04 -25.58
N VAL A 941 -2.21 25.17 -25.42
CA VAL A 941 -2.76 26.50 -25.67
C VAL A 941 -2.02 27.13 -26.85
N LYS A 942 -2.77 27.79 -27.72
CA LYS A 942 -2.25 28.66 -28.78
C LYS A 942 -2.92 30.02 -28.69
N LYS A 943 -2.14 31.10 -28.67
CA LYS A 943 -2.65 32.46 -28.78
C LYS A 943 -2.86 32.81 -30.25
N ASP A 944 -4.02 33.38 -30.56
CA ASP A 944 -4.52 33.54 -31.93
C ASP A 944 -3.62 34.49 -32.74
N GLY A 945 -2.78 33.94 -33.63
CA GLY A 945 -1.82 34.69 -34.43
C GLY A 945 -0.57 33.94 -34.91
N ASN A 946 -0.26 32.75 -34.37
CA ASN A 946 0.92 31.91 -34.70
C ASN A 946 0.58 30.44 -35.04
#